data_AF-A0A9E1IKE6-F1
#
_entry.id   AF-A0A9E1IKE6-F1
#
_cell.length_a   1.000
_cell.length_b   1.000
_cell.length_c   1.000
_cell.angle_alpha   90.00
_cell.angle_beta   90.00
_cell.angle_gamma   90.00
#
_symmetry.space_group_name_H-M   'P 1'
#
loop_
_entity.id
_entity.type
_entity.pdbx_description
1 polymer ?
#
loop_
_entity_poly.entity_id
_entity_poly.type
_entity_poly.pdbx_seq_one_letter_code
_entity_poly.pdbx_strand_id
1 'polypeptide(L)'
;MTKHVYFFGGGKADGHGKMKDILGGKGAGLAEMTNLGMPVPPGFTIDTVSCVHYFKTGDHVDGLHEEVGQKLAQLEELMGQKFGDASNPLLVSVRSGARVSMPGMMDTVLNLGLNDETVQGLMDAGERFAWDSYRRFIQMYSDVVLGIDFRRFEHCLAELRTLRGAASDTELSAEDLKGLVDTYKGIVLEASGKPFPTDPHAQLWGAIDAVFGSWNNHHAIEYRRLHGISDDWGTGVNVQTMVFGNMGDDCATGVAFTRDPATGEQRFFGEYLVNAQGEDVVAGIRTPLPINGEASNTLQSIMPELYNELNELRLRLETHYRDMQDVEFTIQQGTLYMLQTRTGKRTAASAVKIAVDMTNEGLIDKRTAVSRVEPEQIETLLHRRIDPKAAKEVLATGLGASPGAAVGQLVFTADDAVAWTQEGKKVVLMRPETSPEDIAGMGVAEGVITARGGATSHAAVVARGMGKTCVAGCGALNIDEEKKTVSIGDVVLNEGDVITIEGTDGEVIRGAVALIDPEMGPEFTSLMSWADEIRRLGVRTNADTPHDCEVALGFGAEGIGLTRTEHMFFDEERIQAVREMILSKNVEERRIALAKLKPYQQADFEGIFRVMDGLPCTIRLLDPPLHEFLPHHREDLKPIADELNISVDALEDRVESLVESNPMLGHRGCRLAITYPEIAEMQTEAIVSAACTLVKEGLTPKPEIMIPLVGLADELRILREVVCRVADRVIEEAGVELDY
;
A
#
# COMPACT_ATOMS: atom_id res chain seq x y z
N MET A 1 -11.21 -5.24 43.30
CA MET A 1 -10.28 -4.24 42.71
C MET A 1 -10.06 -4.65 41.27
N THR A 2 -10.17 -3.69 40.36
CA THR A 2 -9.84 -3.89 38.93
C THR A 2 -8.32 -3.98 38.82
N LYS A 3 -7.80 -4.95 38.08
CA LYS A 3 -6.35 -5.17 37.91
C LYS A 3 -5.84 -4.31 36.77
N HIS A 4 -4.76 -3.56 36.99
CA HIS A 4 -4.19 -2.62 36.01
C HIS A 4 -2.77 -3.01 35.56
N VAL A 5 -2.07 -3.82 36.35
CA VAL A 5 -0.69 -4.26 36.06
C VAL A 5 -0.60 -5.77 35.88
N TYR A 6 -0.06 -6.20 34.75
CA TYR A 6 -0.01 -7.61 34.31
C TYR A 6 1.44 -8.09 34.22
N PHE A 7 1.83 -9.04 35.05
CA PHE A 7 3.20 -9.57 35.08
C PHE A 7 3.44 -10.59 33.96
N PHE A 8 4.67 -10.68 33.46
CA PHE A 8 5.16 -11.75 32.60
C PHE A 8 6.60 -12.11 33.02
N GLY A 9 6.87 -13.38 33.31
CA GLY A 9 8.22 -13.83 33.68
C GLY A 9 8.20 -15.22 34.32
N GLY A 10 9.37 -15.87 34.40
CA GLY A 10 9.49 -17.18 35.06
C GLY A 10 8.63 -18.28 34.41
N GLY A 11 8.40 -18.19 33.09
CA GLY A 11 7.60 -19.16 32.33
C GLY A 11 6.09 -19.01 32.47
N LYS A 12 5.58 -17.93 33.10
CA LYS A 12 4.14 -17.66 33.19
C LYS A 12 3.83 -16.17 33.07
N ALA A 13 2.73 -15.84 32.41
CA ALA A 13 2.20 -14.48 32.33
C ALA A 13 0.76 -14.38 32.84
N ASP A 14 0.44 -13.21 33.38
CA ASP A 14 -0.90 -12.83 33.82
C ASP A 14 -1.85 -12.56 32.63
N GLY A 15 -1.30 -12.24 31.45
CA GLY A 15 -2.01 -11.94 30.22
C GLY A 15 -1.80 -12.99 29.12
N HIS A 16 -2.32 -12.72 27.92
CA HIS A 16 -2.13 -13.55 26.72
C HIS A 16 -2.31 -12.74 25.42
N GLY A 17 -1.95 -13.33 24.28
CA GLY A 17 -1.90 -12.67 22.96
C GLY A 17 -3.23 -12.09 22.46
N LYS A 18 -4.38 -12.56 22.97
CA LYS A 18 -5.70 -11.98 22.65
C LYS A 18 -6.05 -10.70 23.42
N MET A 19 -5.27 -10.29 24.43
CA MET A 19 -5.55 -9.09 25.24
C MET A 19 -4.95 -7.82 24.62
N LYS A 20 -4.86 -7.72 23.28
CA LYS A 20 -4.27 -6.55 22.59
C LYS A 20 -4.97 -5.24 22.94
N ASP A 21 -6.25 -5.31 23.25
CA ASP A 21 -7.08 -4.15 23.58
C ASP A 21 -6.74 -3.57 24.96
N ILE A 22 -6.21 -4.41 25.87
CA ILE A 22 -5.89 -4.06 27.26
C ILE A 22 -4.38 -3.86 27.43
N LEU A 23 -3.55 -4.74 26.87
CA LEU A 23 -2.09 -4.75 27.06
C LEU A 23 -1.33 -4.07 25.91
N GLY A 24 -2.04 -3.66 24.86
CA GLY A 24 -1.43 -3.33 23.58
C GLY A 24 -0.87 -4.54 22.84
N GLY A 25 -0.41 -4.32 21.62
CA GLY A 25 0.19 -5.36 20.78
C GLY A 25 1.47 -5.95 21.37
N LYS A 26 2.36 -5.10 21.90
CA LYS A 26 3.64 -5.54 22.49
C LYS A 26 3.44 -6.31 23.80
N GLY A 27 2.66 -5.77 24.74
CA GLY A 27 2.40 -6.43 26.03
C GLY A 27 1.69 -7.77 25.87
N ALA A 28 0.70 -7.84 24.95
CA ALA A 28 0.06 -9.10 24.61
C ALA A 28 1.05 -10.11 23.99
N GLY A 29 1.96 -9.65 23.13
CA GLY A 29 3.01 -10.49 22.55
C GLY A 29 4.01 -11.01 23.57
N LEU A 30 4.48 -10.17 24.50
CA LEU A 30 5.37 -10.56 25.61
C LEU A 30 4.73 -11.60 26.52
N ALA A 31 3.46 -11.41 26.88
CA ALA A 31 2.71 -12.37 27.67
C ALA A 31 2.54 -13.71 26.94
N GLU A 32 2.22 -13.68 25.65
CA GLU A 32 2.08 -14.88 24.84
C GLU A 32 3.40 -15.65 24.71
N MET A 33 4.50 -14.96 24.38
CA MET A 33 5.83 -15.57 24.30
C MET A 33 6.25 -16.20 25.63
N THR A 34 5.98 -15.52 26.74
CA THR A 34 6.27 -16.05 28.09
C THR A 34 5.48 -17.33 28.37
N ASN A 35 4.18 -17.35 28.05
CA ASN A 35 3.32 -18.53 28.23
C ASN A 35 3.70 -19.68 27.28
N LEU A 36 4.34 -19.38 26.15
CA LEU A 36 4.92 -20.37 25.25
C LEU A 36 6.25 -20.94 25.75
N GLY A 37 6.80 -20.44 26.86
CA GLY A 37 8.09 -20.87 27.37
C GLY A 37 9.26 -20.38 26.50
N MET A 38 9.11 -19.21 25.88
CA MET A 38 10.23 -18.50 25.23
C MET A 38 11.07 -17.79 26.31
N PRO A 39 12.38 -17.59 26.10
CA PRO A 39 13.25 -16.91 27.05
C PRO A 39 13.01 -15.39 27.00
N VAL A 40 11.87 -14.94 27.52
CA VAL A 40 11.50 -13.51 27.58
C VAL A 40 12.04 -12.91 28.87
N PRO A 41 12.74 -11.76 28.82
CA PRO A 41 13.14 -11.05 30.03
C PRO A 41 11.90 -10.67 30.84
N PRO A 42 11.88 -10.94 32.16
CA PRO A 42 10.69 -10.72 32.96
C PRO A 42 10.34 -9.23 33.09
N GLY A 43 9.09 -8.96 33.38
CA GLY A 43 8.56 -7.60 33.46
C GLY A 43 7.06 -7.57 33.72
N PHE A 44 6.46 -6.42 33.46
CA PHE A 44 5.02 -6.22 33.57
C PHE A 44 4.51 -5.17 32.58
N THR A 45 3.23 -5.27 32.23
CA THR A 45 2.52 -4.32 31.38
C THR A 45 1.47 -3.58 32.20
N ILE A 46 1.46 -2.26 32.12
CA ILE A 46 0.39 -1.38 32.58
C ILE A 46 -0.63 -1.25 31.44
N ASP A 47 -1.91 -1.44 31.75
CA ASP A 47 -2.97 -1.48 30.76
C ASP A 47 -3.23 -0.13 30.03
N THR A 48 -3.86 -0.22 28.87
CA THR A 48 -4.29 0.93 28.06
C THR A 48 -5.36 1.77 28.75
N VAL A 49 -6.16 1.16 29.63
CA VAL A 49 -7.23 1.84 30.38
C VAL A 49 -6.65 2.86 31.35
N SER A 50 -5.52 2.55 31.99
CA SER A 50 -4.79 3.49 32.86
C SER A 50 -4.31 4.72 32.07
N CYS A 51 -3.86 4.54 30.83
CA CYS A 51 -3.49 5.64 29.94
C CYS A 51 -4.69 6.56 29.63
N VAL A 52 -5.83 5.97 29.26
CA VAL A 52 -7.06 6.73 28.97
C VAL A 52 -7.55 7.48 30.21
N HIS A 53 -7.44 6.89 31.40
CA HIS A 53 -7.80 7.55 32.64
C HIS A 53 -6.88 8.73 32.95
N TYR A 54 -5.56 8.54 32.81
CA TYR A 54 -4.56 9.58 33.00
C TYR A 54 -4.86 10.81 32.14
N PHE A 55 -5.28 10.61 30.89
CA PHE A 55 -5.68 11.72 30.02
C PHE A 55 -6.95 12.42 30.43
N LYS A 56 -7.95 11.69 30.94
CA LYS A 56 -9.25 12.26 31.30
C LYS A 56 -9.19 13.05 32.60
N THR A 57 -8.29 12.67 33.51
CA THR A 57 -8.26 13.19 34.88
C THR A 57 -7.00 14.00 35.20
N GLY A 58 -5.90 13.74 34.49
CA GLY A 58 -4.57 14.25 34.85
C GLY A 58 -3.89 13.45 35.96
N ASP A 59 -4.52 12.39 36.48
CA ASP A 59 -4.05 11.59 37.61
C ASP A 59 -4.01 10.09 37.25
N HIS A 60 -3.23 9.31 38.01
CA HIS A 60 -3.21 7.84 37.89
C HIS A 60 -4.46 7.20 38.49
N VAL A 61 -4.85 6.03 37.95
CA VAL A 61 -5.94 5.24 38.54
C VAL A 61 -5.60 4.84 39.97
N ASP A 62 -6.62 4.83 40.84
CA ASP A 62 -6.47 4.42 42.23
C ASP A 62 -5.84 3.02 42.35
N GLY A 63 -4.78 2.92 43.17
CA GLY A 63 -4.07 1.65 43.40
C GLY A 63 -2.98 1.33 42.38
N LEU A 64 -2.81 2.09 41.29
CA LEU A 64 -1.77 1.83 40.28
C LEU A 64 -0.36 1.82 40.90
N HIS A 65 -0.07 2.78 41.78
CA HIS A 65 1.22 2.89 42.45
C HIS A 65 1.55 1.65 43.29
N GLU A 66 0.55 1.12 44.00
CA GLU A 66 0.70 -0.08 44.82
C GLU A 66 0.90 -1.33 43.95
N GLU A 67 0.13 -1.47 42.86
CA GLU A 67 0.28 -2.59 41.93
C GLU A 67 1.65 -2.58 41.23
N VAL A 68 2.12 -1.42 40.75
CA VAL A 68 3.46 -1.29 40.16
C VAL A 68 4.54 -1.66 41.17
N GLY A 69 4.44 -1.17 42.41
CA GLY A 69 5.38 -1.52 43.48
C GLY A 69 5.41 -3.02 43.79
N GLN A 70 4.25 -3.68 43.82
CA GLN A 70 4.17 -5.14 44.01
C GLN A 70 4.82 -5.91 42.86
N LYS A 71 4.59 -5.50 41.60
CA LYS A 71 5.18 -6.16 40.43
C LYS A 71 6.67 -5.91 40.28
N LEU A 72 7.15 -4.74 40.70
CA LEU A 72 8.57 -4.45 40.77
C LEU A 72 9.25 -5.31 41.84
N ALA A 73 8.66 -5.46 43.03
CA ALA A 73 9.20 -6.36 44.06
C ALA A 73 9.22 -7.83 43.60
N GLN A 74 8.18 -8.26 42.86
CA GLN A 74 8.15 -9.58 42.22
C GLN A 74 9.29 -9.74 41.19
N LEU A 75 9.62 -8.68 40.44
CA LEU A 75 10.71 -8.66 39.48
C LEU A 75 12.08 -8.75 40.16
N GLU A 76 12.27 -8.01 41.25
CA GLU A 76 13.49 -8.04 42.08
C GLU A 76 13.75 -9.45 42.65
N GLU A 77 12.71 -10.10 43.18
CA GLU A 77 12.82 -11.47 43.70
C GLU A 77 13.21 -12.47 42.60
N LEU A 78 12.59 -12.36 41.42
CA LEU A 78 12.85 -13.26 40.30
C LEU A 78 14.26 -13.09 39.72
N MET A 79 14.75 -11.84 39.64
CA MET A 79 16.08 -11.54 39.10
C MET A 79 17.20 -11.68 40.14
N GLY A 80 16.88 -11.68 41.43
CA GLY A 80 17.88 -11.61 42.49
C GLY A 80 18.64 -10.28 42.52
N GLN A 81 18.07 -9.22 41.92
CA GLN A 81 18.62 -7.87 41.83
C GLN A 81 17.66 -6.89 42.51
N LYS A 82 18.13 -5.70 42.88
CA LYS A 82 17.30 -4.68 43.52
C LYS A 82 17.30 -3.38 42.74
N PHE A 83 16.11 -2.79 42.58
CA PHE A 83 15.93 -1.54 41.87
C PHE A 83 16.53 -0.39 42.69
N GLY A 84 17.57 0.24 42.15
CA GLY A 84 18.33 1.28 42.86
C GLY A 84 19.46 0.80 43.78
N ASP A 85 19.79 -0.50 43.78
CA ASP A 85 20.93 -1.00 44.56
C ASP A 85 22.27 -0.66 43.89
N ALA A 86 23.22 -0.12 44.66
CA ALA A 86 24.52 0.32 44.14
C ALA A 86 25.44 -0.82 43.72
N SER A 87 25.23 -2.03 44.25
CA SER A 87 26.12 -3.19 44.03
C SER A 87 25.57 -4.18 43.01
N ASN A 88 24.26 -4.43 43.01
CA ASN A 88 23.60 -5.33 42.07
C ASN A 88 22.28 -4.69 41.57
N PRO A 89 22.39 -3.65 40.72
CA PRO A 89 21.25 -2.88 40.27
C PRO A 89 20.35 -3.69 39.35
N LEU A 90 19.05 -3.69 39.62
CA LEU A 90 18.04 -4.03 38.64
C LEU A 90 17.84 -2.83 37.71
N LEU A 91 18.04 -3.02 36.41
CA LEU A 91 17.78 -2.01 35.38
C LEU A 91 16.61 -2.46 34.53
N VAL A 92 15.77 -1.51 34.12
CA VAL A 92 14.56 -1.78 33.32
C VAL A 92 14.51 -0.93 32.05
N SER A 93 13.80 -1.42 31.05
CA SER A 93 13.33 -0.64 29.92
C SER A 93 11.86 -0.32 30.09
N VAL A 94 11.46 0.87 29.63
CA VAL A 94 10.07 1.32 29.59
C VAL A 94 9.70 1.55 28.12
N ARG A 95 8.76 0.75 27.63
CA ARG A 95 8.38 0.68 26.21
C ARG A 95 6.88 0.86 26.03
N SER A 96 6.53 1.83 25.22
CA SER A 96 5.16 2.03 24.73
C SER A 96 4.64 0.86 23.87
N GLY A 97 3.35 0.56 23.99
CA GLY A 97 2.68 -0.48 23.22
C GLY A 97 1.18 -0.21 23.07
N ALA A 98 0.78 0.37 21.94
CA ALA A 98 -0.62 0.54 21.58
C ALA A 98 -1.21 -0.75 21.00
N ARG A 99 -2.54 -0.80 20.86
CA ARG A 99 -3.28 -1.94 20.26
C ARG A 99 -2.79 -2.27 18.86
N VAL A 100 -2.54 -1.24 18.06
CA VAL A 100 -1.99 -1.33 16.69
C VAL A 100 -0.56 -0.79 16.67
N SER A 101 0.25 -1.30 15.74
CA SER A 101 1.63 -0.86 15.63
C SER A 101 1.67 0.57 15.07
N MET A 102 2.36 1.47 15.77
CA MET A 102 2.65 2.85 15.34
C MET A 102 4.18 3.05 15.31
N PRO A 103 4.87 2.58 14.26
CA PRO A 103 6.33 2.61 14.19
C PRO A 103 6.88 4.03 14.21
N GLY A 104 7.91 4.29 15.02
CA GLY A 104 8.58 5.60 15.10
C GLY A 104 7.78 6.70 15.80
N MET A 105 6.60 6.38 16.35
CA MET A 105 5.68 7.38 16.93
C MET A 105 5.65 7.40 18.45
N MET A 106 6.25 6.39 19.10
CA MET A 106 6.19 6.25 20.54
C MET A 106 7.56 5.91 21.10
N ASP A 107 7.86 6.52 22.24
CA ASP A 107 9.19 6.54 22.79
C ASP A 107 9.53 5.25 23.56
N THR A 108 10.82 5.00 23.72
CA THR A 108 11.39 3.91 24.51
C THR A 108 12.53 4.45 25.36
N VAL A 109 12.55 4.09 26.64
CA VAL A 109 13.65 4.43 27.55
C VAL A 109 14.33 3.13 27.95
N LEU A 110 15.64 3.03 27.73
CA LEU A 110 16.47 1.89 28.13
C LEU A 110 17.32 2.26 29.35
N ASN A 111 17.87 1.26 30.03
CA ASN A 111 18.80 1.42 31.16
C ASN A 111 18.25 2.24 32.34
N LEU A 112 16.93 2.26 32.54
CA LEU A 112 16.28 3.01 33.61
C LEU A 112 16.64 2.39 34.97
N GLY A 113 17.01 3.25 35.93
CA GLY A 113 17.57 2.87 37.23
C GLY A 113 19.04 3.25 37.38
N LEU A 114 19.69 3.73 36.30
CA LEU A 114 21.07 4.23 36.36
C LEU A 114 21.16 5.61 37.04
N ASN A 115 22.13 5.73 37.94
CA ASN A 115 22.58 6.95 38.59
C ASN A 115 24.06 6.80 38.97
N ASP A 116 24.61 7.78 39.69
CA ASP A 116 26.03 7.82 40.05
C ASP A 116 26.47 6.70 40.99
N GLU A 117 25.54 6.12 41.74
CA GLU A 117 25.75 4.99 42.65
C GLU A 117 25.55 3.65 41.94
N THR A 118 24.43 3.48 41.22
CA THR A 118 24.08 2.23 40.54
C THR A 118 24.96 1.92 39.33
N VAL A 119 25.53 2.94 38.68
CA VAL A 119 26.53 2.72 37.61
C VAL A 119 27.78 2.00 38.15
N GLN A 120 28.10 2.13 39.45
CA GLN A 120 29.21 1.41 40.06
C GLN A 120 28.98 -0.10 40.08
N GLY A 121 27.74 -0.55 40.24
CA GLY A 121 27.37 -1.97 40.19
C GLY A 121 27.54 -2.61 38.81
N LEU A 122 27.69 -1.82 37.74
CA LEU A 122 27.98 -2.30 36.39
C LEU A 122 29.48 -2.37 36.08
N MET A 123 30.35 -1.86 36.96
CA MET A 123 31.79 -1.75 36.67
C MET A 123 32.46 -3.11 36.48
N ASP A 124 32.00 -4.13 37.21
CA ASP A 124 32.51 -5.50 37.11
C ASP A 124 32.20 -6.14 35.75
N ALA A 125 31.13 -5.70 35.08
CA ALA A 125 30.81 -6.08 33.71
C ALA A 125 31.64 -5.34 32.65
N GLY A 126 32.33 -4.26 33.04
CA GLY A 126 33.20 -3.47 32.19
C GLY A 126 32.98 -1.96 32.41
N GLU A 127 34.03 -1.26 32.80
CA GLU A 127 33.98 0.18 33.12
C GLU A 127 33.47 1.01 31.93
N ARG A 128 33.94 0.71 30.71
CA ARG A 128 33.47 1.39 29.49
C ARG A 128 31.97 1.16 29.26
N PHE A 129 31.50 -0.08 29.44
CA PHE A 129 30.09 -0.45 29.25
C PHE A 129 29.18 0.27 30.26
N ALA A 130 29.61 0.37 31.52
CA ALA A 130 28.86 1.08 32.56
C ALA A 130 28.65 2.55 32.20
N TRP A 131 29.73 3.26 31.82
CA TRP A 131 29.65 4.66 31.41
C TRP A 131 28.92 4.87 30.08
N ASP A 132 29.07 3.96 29.12
CA ASP A 132 28.32 4.01 27.85
C ASP A 132 26.81 3.86 28.08
N SER A 133 26.42 2.91 28.92
CA SER A 133 25.01 2.68 29.27
C SER A 133 24.41 3.88 30.00
N TYR A 134 25.20 4.53 30.86
CA TYR A 134 24.75 5.69 31.61
C TYR A 134 24.63 6.96 30.75
N ARG A 135 25.60 7.24 29.86
CA ARG A 135 25.47 8.38 28.94
C ARG A 135 24.28 8.21 27.98
N ARG A 136 24.05 6.99 27.48
CA ARG A 136 22.86 6.65 26.68
C ARG A 136 21.58 6.85 27.47
N PHE A 137 21.54 6.40 28.72
CA PHE A 137 20.38 6.60 29.60
C PHE A 137 20.06 8.09 29.77
N ILE A 138 21.06 8.92 30.10
CA ILE A 138 20.85 10.35 30.30
C ILE A 138 20.31 11.00 29.03
N GLN A 139 20.91 10.68 27.88
CA GLN A 139 20.47 11.19 26.58
C GLN A 139 19.02 10.81 26.27
N MET A 140 18.68 9.51 26.32
CA MET A 140 17.34 9.01 26.02
C MET A 140 16.29 9.54 26.99
N TYR A 141 16.58 9.50 28.29
CA TYR A 141 15.66 9.99 29.32
C TYR A 141 15.43 11.51 29.19
N SER A 142 16.48 12.26 28.84
CA SER A 142 16.37 13.71 28.69
C SER A 142 15.53 14.11 27.48
N ASP A 143 15.67 13.41 26.36
CA ASP A 143 14.86 13.64 25.17
C ASP A 143 13.39 13.26 25.41
N VAL A 144 13.17 12.01 25.83
CA VAL A 144 11.82 11.43 25.95
C VAL A 144 11.04 12.00 27.14
N VAL A 145 11.65 12.08 28.31
CA VAL A 145 10.95 12.41 29.56
C VAL A 145 11.08 13.88 29.91
N LEU A 146 12.25 14.48 29.70
CA LEU A 146 12.50 15.89 30.04
C LEU A 146 12.24 16.84 28.86
N GLY A 147 12.01 16.33 27.64
CA GLY A 147 11.74 17.14 26.45
C GLY A 147 12.93 17.96 25.97
N ILE A 148 14.16 17.52 26.25
CA ILE A 148 15.39 18.21 25.88
C ILE A 148 15.90 17.65 24.55
N ASP A 149 15.97 18.51 23.53
CA ASP A 149 16.38 18.16 22.16
C ASP A 149 17.65 17.27 22.11
N PHE A 150 17.45 16.03 21.64
CA PHE A 150 18.48 15.01 21.39
C PHE A 150 19.74 15.55 20.70
N ARG A 151 19.61 16.52 19.78
CA ARG A 151 20.74 17.06 18.99
C ARG A 151 21.81 17.72 19.85
N ARG A 152 21.45 18.22 21.05
CA ARG A 152 22.42 18.82 21.98
C ARG A 152 23.41 17.78 22.49
N PHE A 153 22.95 16.56 22.74
CA PHE A 153 23.77 15.46 23.23
C PHE A 153 24.66 14.88 22.14
N GLU A 154 24.12 14.70 20.93
CA GLU A 154 24.88 14.25 19.75
C GLU A 154 25.99 15.22 19.36
N HIS A 155 25.73 16.53 19.43
CA HIS A 155 26.75 17.54 19.15
C HIS A 155 27.96 17.38 20.07
N CYS A 156 27.75 17.22 21.38
CA CYS A 156 28.85 17.02 22.33
C CYS A 156 29.58 15.69 22.14
N LEU A 157 28.87 14.61 21.75
CA LEU A 157 29.50 13.33 21.42
C LEU A 157 30.37 13.44 20.16
N ALA A 158 29.88 14.11 19.12
CA ALA A 158 30.61 14.35 17.89
C ALA A 158 31.85 15.25 18.10
N GLU A 159 31.74 16.29 18.92
CA GLU A 159 32.87 17.12 19.33
C GLU A 159 33.93 16.29 20.08
N LEU A 160 33.52 15.44 21.02
CA LEU A 160 34.43 14.58 21.77
C LEU A 160 35.13 13.56 20.84
N ARG A 161 34.40 12.96 19.90
CA ARG A 161 34.99 12.08 18.87
C ARG A 161 36.02 12.79 18.02
N THR A 162 35.71 14.01 17.58
CA THR A 162 36.63 14.83 16.77
C THR A 162 37.88 15.18 17.56
N LEU A 163 37.73 15.55 18.83
CA LEU A 163 38.85 15.87 19.73
C LEU A 163 39.77 14.67 19.98
N ARG A 164 39.22 13.44 19.98
CA ARG A 164 39.96 12.19 20.18
C ARG A 164 40.43 11.54 18.88
N GLY A 165 40.05 12.07 17.73
CA GLY A 165 40.36 11.46 16.43
C GLY A 165 39.72 10.08 16.25
N ALA A 166 38.62 9.80 16.95
CA ALA A 166 37.93 8.52 16.92
C ALA A 166 37.02 8.41 15.69
N ALA A 167 37.16 7.33 14.92
CA ALA A 167 36.31 7.08 13.76
C ALA A 167 34.89 6.65 14.17
N SER A 168 34.78 5.99 15.33
CA SER A 168 33.54 5.42 15.87
C SER A 168 33.39 5.65 17.38
N ASP A 169 32.16 5.62 17.90
CA ASP A 169 31.86 5.72 19.34
C ASP A 169 32.51 4.58 20.16
N THR A 170 32.77 3.44 19.50
CA THR A 170 33.42 2.27 20.12
C THR A 170 34.88 2.53 20.49
N GLU A 171 35.53 3.50 19.87
CA GLU A 171 36.93 3.88 20.14
C GLU A 171 37.08 4.84 21.33
N LEU A 172 35.98 5.38 21.87
CA LEU A 172 36.02 6.23 23.06
C LEU A 172 36.35 5.41 24.31
N SER A 173 37.25 5.94 25.14
CA SER A 173 37.66 5.30 26.39
C SER A 173 36.62 5.46 27.49
N ALA A 174 36.73 4.65 28.55
CA ALA A 174 35.87 4.78 29.73
C ALA A 174 35.97 6.17 30.40
N GLU A 175 37.18 6.75 30.44
CA GLU A 175 37.41 8.09 30.98
C GLU A 175 36.72 9.17 30.14
N ASP A 176 36.76 9.04 28.81
CA ASP A 176 36.06 9.95 27.90
C ASP A 176 34.55 9.90 28.10
N LEU A 177 33.98 8.68 28.20
CA LEU A 177 32.55 8.48 28.43
C LEU A 177 32.11 9.00 29.81
N LYS A 178 32.94 8.83 30.84
CA LYS A 178 32.68 9.40 32.16
C LYS A 178 32.64 10.93 32.12
N GLY A 179 33.58 11.58 31.43
CA GLY A 179 33.55 13.03 31.22
C GLY A 179 32.34 13.48 30.39
N LEU A 180 31.89 12.66 29.44
CA LEU A 180 30.69 12.92 28.65
C LEU A 180 29.42 12.85 29.51
N VAL A 181 29.32 11.92 30.46
CA VAL A 181 28.21 11.85 31.43
C VAL A 181 28.07 13.16 32.21
N ASP A 182 29.18 13.71 32.71
CA ASP A 182 29.16 14.99 33.44
C ASP A 182 28.73 16.14 32.53
N THR A 183 29.19 16.13 31.28
CA THR A 183 28.77 17.10 30.25
C THR A 183 27.27 17.02 30.00
N TYR A 184 26.72 15.80 29.86
CA TYR A 184 25.30 15.57 29.62
C TYR A 184 24.42 16.03 30.80
N LYS A 185 24.83 15.77 32.04
CA LYS A 185 24.14 16.34 33.22
C LYS A 185 24.18 17.86 33.24
N GLY A 186 25.27 18.47 32.78
CA GLY A 186 25.39 19.92 32.60
C GLY A 186 24.35 20.46 31.62
N ILE A 187 24.17 19.79 30.46
CA ILE A 187 23.13 20.12 29.48
C ILE A 187 21.74 20.05 30.12
N VAL A 188 21.47 18.99 30.89
CA VAL A 188 20.17 18.82 31.58
C VAL A 188 19.91 19.96 32.56
N LEU A 189 20.90 20.33 33.38
CA LEU A 189 20.78 21.42 34.35
C LEU A 189 20.56 22.76 33.65
N GLU A 190 21.28 23.03 32.57
CA GLU A 190 21.13 24.26 31.78
C GLU A 190 19.75 24.35 31.12
N ALA A 191 19.27 23.24 30.52
CA ALA A 191 18.02 23.21 29.77
C ALA A 191 16.78 23.26 30.67
N SER A 192 16.78 22.46 31.76
CA SER A 192 15.61 22.24 32.60
C SER A 192 15.61 23.05 33.89
N GLY A 193 16.75 23.67 34.26
CA GLY A 193 16.95 24.34 35.54
C GLY A 193 17.00 23.39 36.74
N LYS A 194 16.96 22.07 36.52
CA LYS A 194 17.01 21.02 37.56
C LYS A 194 18.09 19.99 37.23
N PRO A 195 18.72 19.37 38.24
CA PRO A 195 19.66 18.27 38.00
C PRO A 195 18.94 17.05 37.43
N PHE A 196 19.68 16.18 36.74
CA PHE A 196 19.19 14.89 36.27
C PHE A 196 18.66 14.05 37.46
N PRO A 197 17.48 13.39 37.35
CA PRO A 197 16.89 12.65 38.45
C PRO A 197 17.74 11.44 38.82
N THR A 198 18.16 11.35 40.08
CA THR A 198 18.98 10.24 40.60
C THR A 198 18.17 9.17 41.32
N ASP A 199 16.94 9.46 41.74
CA ASP A 199 16.03 8.47 42.34
C ASP A 199 15.42 7.56 41.26
N PRO A 200 15.71 6.25 41.26
CA PRO A 200 15.17 5.30 40.29
C PRO A 200 13.64 5.25 40.27
N HIS A 201 12.96 5.44 41.41
CA HIS A 201 11.50 5.44 41.45
C HIS A 201 10.92 6.68 40.77
N ALA A 202 11.49 7.86 41.02
CA ALA A 202 11.15 9.07 40.26
C ALA A 202 11.44 8.92 38.76
N GLN A 203 12.56 8.25 38.40
CA GLN A 203 12.86 7.95 37.00
C GLN A 203 11.75 7.11 36.36
N LEU A 204 11.34 6.02 37.03
CA LEU A 204 10.32 5.09 36.53
C LEU A 204 8.99 5.79 36.30
N TRP A 205 8.51 6.57 37.26
CA TRP A 205 7.26 7.30 37.11
C TRP A 205 7.34 8.38 36.03
N GLY A 206 8.44 9.13 35.95
CA GLY A 206 8.64 10.06 34.85
C GLY A 206 8.56 9.39 33.47
N ALA A 207 9.12 8.18 33.34
CA ALA A 207 9.04 7.42 32.09
C ALA A 207 7.62 6.89 31.80
N ILE A 208 6.88 6.43 32.81
CA ILE A 208 5.48 6.00 32.66
C ILE A 208 4.61 7.19 32.18
N ASP A 209 4.76 8.34 32.83
CA ASP A 209 4.01 9.56 32.53
C ASP A 209 4.34 10.08 31.12
N ALA A 210 5.62 10.00 30.73
CA ALA A 210 6.07 10.35 29.38
C ALA A 210 5.47 9.41 28.32
N VAL A 211 5.44 8.09 28.58
CA VAL A 211 4.81 7.15 27.65
C VAL A 211 3.31 7.40 27.53
N PHE A 212 2.62 7.66 28.63
CA PHE A 212 1.22 8.08 28.55
C PHE A 212 1.11 9.37 27.74
N GLY A 213 1.87 10.42 28.07
CA GLY A 213 1.91 11.69 27.32
C GLY A 213 2.15 11.53 25.81
N SER A 214 3.01 10.59 25.41
CA SER A 214 3.40 10.36 24.01
C SER A 214 2.21 10.03 23.09
N TRP A 215 1.14 9.43 23.64
CA TRP A 215 -0.07 9.16 22.86
C TRP A 215 -0.79 10.44 22.40
N ASN A 216 -0.60 11.57 23.07
CA ASN A 216 -1.17 12.87 22.65
C ASN A 216 -0.15 13.81 22.00
N ASN A 217 1.02 13.30 21.59
CA ASN A 217 1.95 14.09 20.80
C ASN A 217 1.40 14.36 19.39
N HIS A 218 1.81 15.49 18.81
CA HIS A 218 1.32 15.96 17.51
C HIS A 218 1.44 14.89 16.41
N HIS A 219 2.60 14.22 16.34
CA HIS A 219 2.85 13.15 15.39
C HIS A 219 1.88 11.96 15.57
N ALA A 220 1.63 11.53 16.82
CA ALA A 220 0.75 10.42 17.12
C ALA A 220 -0.72 10.73 16.76
N ILE A 221 -1.20 11.95 17.05
CA ILE A 221 -2.54 12.40 16.68
C ILE A 221 -2.72 12.39 15.15
N GLU A 222 -1.76 12.94 14.42
CA GLU A 222 -1.85 13.00 12.95
C GLU A 222 -1.81 11.60 12.33
N TYR A 223 -0.96 10.70 12.84
CA TYR A 223 -0.93 9.32 12.40
C TYR A 223 -2.27 8.61 12.60
N ARG A 224 -2.89 8.80 13.78
CA ARG A 224 -4.19 8.22 14.07
C ARG A 224 -5.27 8.76 13.15
N ARG A 225 -5.27 10.07 12.88
CA ARG A 225 -6.20 10.71 11.95
C ARG A 225 -6.07 10.13 10.53
N LEU A 226 -4.84 9.94 10.05
CA LEU A 226 -4.55 9.39 8.72
C LEU A 226 -4.96 7.92 8.59
N HIS A 227 -4.83 7.14 9.65
CA HIS A 227 -5.10 5.68 9.64
C HIS A 227 -6.44 5.29 10.28
N GLY A 228 -7.30 6.26 10.62
CA GLY A 228 -8.63 6.00 11.22
C GLY A 228 -8.58 5.33 12.60
N ILE A 229 -7.53 5.58 13.39
CA ILE A 229 -7.35 5.00 14.73
C ILE A 229 -8.05 5.89 15.76
N SER A 230 -8.85 5.29 16.65
CA SER A 230 -9.56 6.04 17.69
C SER A 230 -8.62 6.57 18.78
N ASP A 231 -8.87 7.80 19.23
CA ASP A 231 -8.16 8.43 20.34
C ASP A 231 -8.40 7.72 21.69
N ASP A 232 -9.54 7.04 21.84
CA ASP A 232 -9.96 6.35 23.06
C ASP A 232 -9.23 5.03 23.33
N TRP A 233 -8.32 4.61 22.44
CA TRP A 233 -7.60 3.34 22.61
C TRP A 233 -6.47 3.40 23.62
N GLY A 234 -5.81 4.55 23.77
CA GLY A 234 -4.63 4.71 24.63
C GLY A 234 -3.44 3.82 24.24
N THR A 235 -2.40 3.84 25.09
CA THR A 235 -1.20 3.01 24.94
C THR A 235 -0.88 2.27 26.25
N GLY A 236 -0.43 1.02 26.15
CA GLY A 236 0.08 0.27 27.29
C GLY A 236 1.55 0.60 27.55
N VAL A 237 1.99 0.43 28.80
CA VAL A 237 3.39 0.66 29.20
C VAL A 237 4.02 -0.66 29.61
N ASN A 238 5.06 -1.09 28.92
CA ASN A 238 5.78 -2.32 29.21
C ASN A 238 7.06 -1.98 29.97
N VAL A 239 7.16 -2.41 31.22
CA VAL A 239 8.35 -2.31 32.05
C VAL A 239 9.01 -3.67 32.06
N GLN A 240 10.23 -3.77 31.54
CA GLN A 240 10.91 -5.06 31.32
C GLN A 240 12.35 -4.99 31.79
N THR A 241 12.86 -6.03 32.44
CA THR A 241 14.27 -6.11 32.84
C THR A 241 15.19 -5.93 31.64
N MET A 242 16.25 -5.15 31.84
CA MET A 242 17.28 -4.94 30.84
C MET A 242 18.08 -6.20 30.58
N VAL A 243 18.37 -6.40 29.30
CA VAL A 243 19.35 -7.37 28.82
C VAL A 243 20.29 -6.62 27.90
N PHE A 244 21.59 -6.92 27.98
CA PHE A 244 22.64 -6.15 27.35
C PHE A 244 23.33 -6.96 26.25
N GLY A 245 23.20 -6.48 25.01
CA GLY A 245 23.97 -6.98 23.87
C GLY A 245 25.36 -6.34 23.74
N ASN A 246 25.72 -5.41 24.64
CA ASN A 246 26.90 -4.54 24.57
C ASN A 246 27.88 -4.70 25.75
N MET A 247 27.87 -5.85 26.44
CA MET A 247 28.83 -6.13 27.53
C MET A 247 30.18 -6.66 27.03
N GLY A 248 30.30 -7.01 25.74
CA GLY A 248 31.50 -7.61 25.18
C GLY A 248 31.22 -8.33 23.86
N ASP A 249 32.25 -9.01 23.35
CA ASP A 249 32.19 -9.70 22.05
C ASP A 249 31.43 -11.05 22.11
N ASP A 250 31.11 -11.52 23.31
CA ASP A 250 30.22 -12.67 23.59
C ASP A 250 28.74 -12.27 23.73
N CYS A 251 28.42 -11.00 23.46
CA CYS A 251 27.08 -10.44 23.49
C CYS A 251 26.68 -9.90 22.12
N ALA A 252 25.39 -9.97 21.80
CA ALA A 252 24.88 -9.52 20.52
C ALA A 252 23.41 -9.10 20.61
N THR A 253 22.93 -8.39 19.60
CA THR A 253 21.52 -8.06 19.44
C THR A 253 21.15 -8.13 17.96
N GLY A 254 19.92 -8.51 17.64
CA GLY A 254 19.52 -8.68 16.25
C GLY A 254 18.01 -8.64 16.04
N VAL A 255 17.67 -8.51 14.76
CA VAL A 255 16.30 -8.55 14.24
C VAL A 255 16.25 -9.58 13.14
N ALA A 256 15.25 -10.46 13.17
CA ALA A 256 15.12 -11.54 12.20
C ALA A 256 13.67 -11.81 11.83
N PHE A 257 13.47 -12.40 10.67
CA PHE A 257 12.21 -12.80 10.08
C PHE A 257 12.22 -14.30 9.86
N THR A 258 11.15 -15.01 10.24
CA THR A 258 11.11 -16.48 10.13
C THR A 258 11.17 -16.99 8.69
N ARG A 259 10.78 -16.13 7.74
CA ARG A 259 10.91 -16.27 6.28
C ARG A 259 11.39 -14.95 5.68
N ASP A 260 11.83 -14.97 4.43
CA ASP A 260 12.26 -13.75 3.75
C ASP A 260 11.09 -12.77 3.52
N PRO A 261 11.13 -11.54 4.05
CA PRO A 261 10.04 -10.58 3.90
C PRO A 261 9.93 -9.98 2.48
N ALA A 262 10.97 -10.13 1.65
CA ALA A 262 11.02 -9.63 0.28
C ALA A 262 10.64 -10.70 -0.75
N THR A 263 11.18 -11.92 -0.63
CA THR A 263 10.94 -13.01 -1.59
C THR A 263 9.89 -14.00 -1.13
N GLY A 264 9.70 -14.16 0.18
CA GLY A 264 8.83 -15.19 0.78
C GLY A 264 9.49 -16.56 0.91
N GLU A 265 10.76 -16.71 0.52
CA GLU A 265 11.49 -17.96 0.71
C GLU A 265 11.50 -18.40 2.17
N GLN A 266 11.34 -19.71 2.40
CA GLN A 266 11.41 -20.32 3.72
C GLN A 266 12.87 -20.40 4.24
N ARG A 267 13.52 -19.25 4.34
CA ARG A 267 14.85 -19.07 4.90
C ARG A 267 14.81 -18.16 6.11
N PHE A 268 15.61 -18.47 7.13
CA PHE A 268 15.72 -17.59 8.28
C PHE A 268 16.50 -16.35 7.85
N PHE A 269 15.85 -15.20 7.76
CA PHE A 269 16.44 -13.97 7.24
C PHE A 269 16.60 -12.96 8.37
N GLY A 270 17.73 -12.28 8.48
CA GLY A 270 17.90 -11.28 9.53
C GLY A 270 19.32 -10.80 9.69
N GLU A 271 19.46 -9.82 10.57
CA GLU A 271 20.71 -9.12 10.82
C GLU A 271 20.96 -9.00 12.32
N TYR A 272 22.24 -8.93 12.69
CA TYR A 272 22.68 -8.80 14.07
C TYR A 272 23.95 -7.95 14.17
N LEU A 273 24.21 -7.44 15.36
CA LEU A 273 25.46 -6.76 15.72
C LEU A 273 26.02 -7.37 17.01
N VAL A 274 27.32 -7.62 17.01
CA VAL A 274 28.10 -7.99 18.20
C VAL A 274 28.43 -6.74 18.99
N ASN A 275 28.37 -6.84 20.32
CA ASN A 275 28.71 -5.77 21.25
C ASN A 275 27.96 -4.47 20.93
N ALA A 276 26.62 -4.55 20.92
CA ALA A 276 25.71 -3.50 20.48
C ALA A 276 24.36 -3.54 21.22
N GLN A 277 23.62 -2.44 21.20
CA GLN A 277 22.21 -2.41 21.62
C GLN A 277 21.28 -2.33 20.41
N GLY A 278 19.99 -2.68 20.61
CA GLY A 278 19.02 -2.72 19.50
C GLY A 278 18.90 -1.41 18.72
N GLU A 279 19.15 -0.28 19.38
CA GLU A 279 19.24 1.04 18.74
C GLU A 279 20.30 1.09 17.64
N ASP A 280 21.48 0.49 17.87
CA ASP A 280 22.58 0.53 16.90
C ASP A 280 22.25 -0.25 15.61
N VAL A 281 21.37 -1.27 15.71
CA VAL A 281 20.87 -2.03 14.56
C VAL A 281 19.87 -1.20 13.75
N VAL A 282 19.00 -0.44 14.42
CA VAL A 282 17.97 0.37 13.76
C VAL A 282 18.54 1.68 13.20
N ALA A 283 19.49 2.31 13.89
CA ALA A 283 20.07 3.59 13.50
C ALA A 283 21.01 3.49 12.28
N GLY A 284 21.46 2.28 11.92
CA GLY A 284 22.31 2.05 10.74
C GLY A 284 23.72 2.67 10.85
N ILE A 285 24.14 3.09 12.05
CA ILE A 285 25.46 3.69 12.30
C ILE A 285 26.56 2.64 12.11
N ARG A 286 26.27 1.38 12.44
CA ARG A 286 27.15 0.23 12.21
C ARG A 286 26.50 -0.67 11.16
N THR A 287 27.31 -1.20 10.24
CA THR A 287 26.84 -2.16 9.25
C THR A 287 26.45 -3.47 9.94
N PRO A 288 25.16 -3.87 9.90
CA PRO A 288 24.72 -5.12 10.48
C PRO A 288 25.30 -6.32 9.74
N LEU A 289 25.45 -7.44 10.46
CA LEU A 289 25.94 -8.70 9.90
C LEU A 289 24.76 -9.67 9.70
N PRO A 290 24.79 -10.55 8.69
CA PRO A 290 23.71 -11.51 8.48
C PRO A 290 23.71 -12.61 9.56
N ILE A 291 22.52 -13.09 9.95
CA ILE A 291 22.41 -14.15 10.97
C ILE A 291 22.91 -15.52 10.47
N ASN A 292 22.88 -15.79 9.16
CA ASN A 292 23.32 -17.04 8.54
C ASN A 292 23.85 -16.81 7.12
N GLY A 293 24.33 -17.88 6.47
CA GLY A 293 24.85 -17.87 5.11
C GLY A 293 26.32 -18.25 5.02
N GLU A 294 26.93 -18.07 3.84
CA GLU A 294 28.30 -18.51 3.55
C GLU A 294 29.39 -17.58 4.15
N ALA A 295 29.00 -16.41 4.64
CA ALA A 295 29.94 -15.48 5.26
C ALA A 295 30.41 -16.00 6.63
N SER A 296 31.72 -15.92 6.88
CA SER A 296 32.36 -16.42 8.10
C SER A 296 32.04 -15.61 9.36
N ASN A 297 31.46 -14.43 9.21
CA ASN A 297 31.08 -13.52 10.29
C ASN A 297 29.57 -13.55 10.60
N THR A 298 28.88 -14.63 10.25
CA THR A 298 27.46 -14.84 10.57
C THR A 298 27.25 -15.28 12.02
N LEU A 299 26.05 -15.03 12.58
CA LEU A 299 25.72 -15.51 13.93
C LEU A 299 25.85 -17.03 14.02
N GLN A 300 25.43 -17.74 12.95
CA GLN A 300 25.61 -19.19 12.81
C GLN A 300 27.07 -19.65 12.92
N SER A 301 28.03 -18.84 12.46
CA SER A 301 29.46 -19.18 12.52
C SER A 301 30.09 -18.80 13.86
N ILE A 302 29.73 -17.65 14.42
CA ILE A 302 30.35 -17.09 15.63
C ILE A 302 29.74 -17.70 16.91
N MET A 303 28.42 -17.91 16.94
CA MET A 303 27.68 -18.42 18.10
C MET A 303 26.71 -19.55 17.68
N PRO A 304 27.22 -20.72 17.23
CA PRO A 304 26.41 -21.77 16.61
C PRO A 304 25.33 -22.36 17.53
N GLU A 305 25.62 -22.53 18.82
CA GLU A 305 24.67 -23.09 19.79
C GLU A 305 23.46 -22.16 19.98
N LEU A 306 23.70 -20.86 20.14
CA LEU A 306 22.65 -19.85 20.31
C LEU A 306 21.87 -19.61 19.02
N TYR A 307 22.54 -19.69 17.86
CA TYR A 307 21.85 -19.67 16.57
C TYR A 307 20.88 -20.85 16.43
N ASN A 308 21.30 -22.05 16.81
CA ASN A 308 20.45 -23.24 16.76
C ASN A 308 19.24 -23.09 17.69
N GLU A 309 19.45 -22.61 18.91
CA GLU A 309 18.36 -22.29 19.85
C GLU A 309 17.38 -21.27 19.24
N LEU A 310 17.89 -20.16 18.70
CA LEU A 310 17.07 -19.15 18.04
C LEU A 310 16.27 -19.72 16.85
N ASN A 311 16.89 -20.60 16.06
CA ASN A 311 16.26 -21.28 14.93
C ASN A 311 15.18 -22.30 15.37
N GLU A 312 15.28 -22.89 16.57
CA GLU A 312 14.19 -23.69 17.13
C GLU A 312 13.03 -22.80 17.62
N LEU A 313 13.35 -21.70 18.31
CA LEU A 313 12.35 -20.74 18.80
C LEU A 313 11.57 -20.10 17.65
N ARG A 314 12.22 -19.76 16.53
CA ARG A 314 11.52 -19.20 15.36
C ARG A 314 10.46 -20.16 14.80
N LEU A 315 10.77 -21.47 14.73
CA LEU A 315 9.85 -22.47 14.18
C LEU A 315 8.65 -22.68 15.10
N ARG A 316 8.87 -22.62 16.41
CA ARG A 316 7.81 -22.66 17.42
C ARG A 316 6.90 -21.43 17.31
N LEU A 317 7.48 -20.23 17.14
CA LEU A 317 6.71 -19.00 16.94
C LEU A 317 5.87 -19.06 15.65
N GLU A 318 6.48 -19.46 14.54
CA GLU A 318 5.79 -19.59 13.26
C GLU A 318 4.66 -20.64 13.33
N THR A 319 4.89 -21.77 13.99
CA THR A 319 3.86 -22.81 14.18
C THR A 319 2.70 -22.31 15.06
N HIS A 320 3.01 -21.56 16.12
CA HIS A 320 2.02 -21.06 17.07
C HIS A 320 1.15 -19.95 16.48
N TYR A 321 1.78 -18.91 15.94
CA TYR A 321 1.08 -17.78 15.31
C TYR A 321 0.53 -18.13 13.92
N ARG A 322 0.99 -19.26 13.37
CA ARG A 322 0.67 -19.77 12.03
C ARG A 322 1.02 -18.79 10.92
N ASP A 323 1.95 -17.88 11.13
CA ASP A 323 2.30 -16.82 10.18
C ASP A 323 3.77 -16.41 10.36
N MET A 324 4.36 -15.79 9.35
CA MET A 324 5.74 -15.31 9.40
C MET A 324 5.89 -14.24 10.48
N GLN A 325 6.88 -14.42 11.35
CA GLN A 325 7.14 -13.52 12.47
C GLN A 325 8.40 -12.68 12.22
N ASP A 326 8.31 -11.41 12.58
CA ASP A 326 9.42 -10.50 12.85
C ASP A 326 9.77 -10.62 14.34
N VAL A 327 11.02 -10.93 14.65
CA VAL A 327 11.53 -11.21 15.99
C VAL A 327 12.74 -10.35 16.32
N GLU A 328 12.72 -9.79 17.52
CA GLU A 328 13.85 -9.06 18.11
C GLU A 328 14.46 -9.91 19.23
N PHE A 329 15.78 -10.06 19.24
CA PHE A 329 16.49 -10.87 20.22
C PHE A 329 17.77 -10.21 20.70
N THR A 330 18.21 -10.59 21.90
CA THR A 330 19.49 -10.20 22.48
C THR A 330 20.16 -11.41 23.08
N ILE A 331 21.46 -11.52 22.88
CA ILE A 331 22.35 -12.50 23.48
C ILE A 331 23.20 -11.76 24.51
N GLN A 332 23.14 -12.22 25.75
CA GLN A 332 23.97 -11.72 26.83
C GLN A 332 24.77 -12.88 27.40
N GLN A 333 26.08 -12.86 27.22
CA GLN A 333 27.05 -13.81 27.80
C GLN A 333 26.59 -15.28 27.71
N GLY A 334 26.28 -15.73 26.50
CA GLY A 334 25.87 -17.13 26.28
C GLY A 334 24.39 -17.44 26.59
N THR A 335 23.56 -16.44 26.88
CA THR A 335 22.10 -16.63 27.08
C THR A 335 21.30 -15.85 26.04
N LEU A 336 20.38 -16.53 25.34
CA LEU A 336 19.48 -15.93 24.36
C LEU A 336 18.21 -15.40 25.04
N TYR A 337 17.80 -14.19 24.68
CA TYR A 337 16.56 -13.56 25.13
C TYR A 337 15.72 -13.08 23.95
N MET A 338 14.42 -13.38 24.00
CA MET A 338 13.43 -12.91 23.04
C MET A 338 12.75 -11.64 23.56
N LEU A 339 12.94 -10.52 22.86
CA LEU A 339 12.46 -9.21 23.29
C LEU A 339 11.10 -8.87 22.71
N GLN A 340 10.86 -9.24 21.45
CA GLN A 340 9.62 -8.92 20.77
C GLN A 340 9.33 -9.93 19.67
N THR A 341 8.05 -10.15 19.42
CA THR A 341 7.57 -10.83 18.22
C THR A 341 6.33 -10.13 17.69
N ARG A 342 6.19 -10.07 16.37
CA ARG A 342 4.99 -9.59 15.70
C ARG A 342 4.88 -10.25 14.32
N THR A 343 3.69 -10.18 13.73
CA THR A 343 3.51 -10.52 12.32
C THR A 343 4.44 -9.65 11.47
N GLY A 344 5.31 -10.29 10.69
CA GLY A 344 6.29 -9.59 9.87
C GLY A 344 5.64 -8.91 8.67
N LYS A 345 5.96 -7.63 8.48
CA LYS A 345 5.63 -6.91 7.24
C LYS A 345 6.41 -7.52 6.08
N ARG A 346 5.79 -7.57 4.91
CA ARG A 346 6.32 -8.28 3.74
C ARG A 346 5.80 -7.69 2.44
N THR A 347 6.50 -7.96 1.35
CA THR A 347 6.07 -7.59 0.00
C THR A 347 4.86 -8.41 -0.44
N ALA A 348 4.15 -7.97 -1.47
CA ALA A 348 3.05 -8.74 -2.06
C ALA A 348 3.50 -10.14 -2.54
N ALA A 349 4.67 -10.23 -3.17
CA ALA A 349 5.23 -11.50 -3.65
C ALA A 349 5.51 -12.44 -2.47
N SER A 350 6.13 -11.92 -1.41
CA SER A 350 6.37 -12.67 -0.18
C SER A 350 5.06 -13.10 0.50
N ALA A 351 4.04 -12.24 0.54
CA ALA A 351 2.73 -12.57 1.11
C ALA A 351 2.07 -13.77 0.40
N VAL A 352 2.01 -13.75 -0.94
CA VAL A 352 1.46 -14.84 -1.75
C VAL A 352 2.27 -16.13 -1.53
N LYS A 353 3.59 -16.05 -1.64
CA LYS A 353 4.47 -17.21 -1.48
C LYS A 353 4.32 -17.85 -0.10
N ILE A 354 4.37 -17.05 0.97
CA ILE A 354 4.26 -17.54 2.34
C ILE A 354 2.89 -18.16 2.59
N ALA A 355 1.80 -17.56 2.11
CA ALA A 355 0.45 -18.10 2.27
C ALA A 355 0.31 -19.47 1.58
N VAL A 356 0.88 -19.62 0.38
CA VAL A 356 0.87 -20.88 -0.36
C VAL A 356 1.75 -21.94 0.32
N ASP A 357 2.98 -21.60 0.68
CA ASP A 357 3.91 -22.51 1.34
C ASP A 357 3.34 -23.00 2.68
N MET A 358 2.79 -22.11 3.52
CA MET A 358 2.16 -22.50 4.79
C MET A 358 0.92 -23.39 4.63
N THR A 359 0.19 -23.25 3.52
CA THR A 359 -0.93 -24.14 3.20
C THR A 359 -0.43 -25.52 2.79
N ASN A 360 0.61 -25.57 1.97
CA ASN A 360 1.26 -26.81 1.53
C ASN A 360 1.91 -27.57 2.70
N GLU A 361 2.46 -26.83 3.68
CA GLU A 361 3.00 -27.36 4.94
C GLU A 361 1.89 -27.84 5.91
N GLY A 362 0.62 -27.54 5.63
CA GLY A 362 -0.51 -27.89 6.49
C GLY A 362 -0.67 -27.02 7.74
N LEU A 363 0.01 -25.88 7.80
CA LEU A 363 -0.04 -24.95 8.94
C LEU A 363 -1.33 -24.13 8.96
N ILE A 364 -1.82 -23.78 7.78
CA ILE A 364 -3.07 -23.03 7.56
C ILE A 364 -3.95 -23.70 6.50
N ASP A 365 -5.24 -23.37 6.50
CA ASP A 365 -6.16 -23.81 5.45
C ASP A 365 -6.22 -22.79 4.29
N LYS A 366 -6.77 -23.22 3.15
CA LYS A 366 -6.93 -22.38 1.95
C LYS A 366 -7.69 -21.08 2.25
N ARG A 367 -8.70 -21.11 3.13
CA ARG A 367 -9.49 -19.92 3.51
C ARG A 367 -8.63 -18.89 4.24
N THR A 368 -7.83 -19.35 5.19
CA THR A 368 -6.89 -18.50 5.91
C THR A 368 -5.85 -17.91 4.95
N ALA A 369 -5.31 -18.71 4.03
CA ALA A 369 -4.33 -18.25 3.04
C ALA A 369 -4.87 -17.11 2.17
N VAL A 370 -6.07 -17.27 1.61
CA VAL A 370 -6.72 -16.22 0.79
C VAL A 370 -7.00 -14.97 1.64
N SER A 371 -7.46 -15.11 2.89
CA SER A 371 -7.76 -13.95 3.76
C SER A 371 -6.55 -13.16 4.24
N ARG A 372 -5.33 -13.68 4.04
CA ARG A 372 -4.09 -13.04 4.51
C ARG A 372 -3.39 -12.19 3.45
N VAL A 373 -3.77 -12.37 2.19
CA VAL A 373 -3.25 -11.57 1.10
C VAL A 373 -4.27 -10.49 0.81
N GLU A 374 -3.91 -9.25 1.07
CA GLU A 374 -4.81 -8.12 0.85
C GLU A 374 -5.01 -7.89 -0.66
N PRO A 375 -6.20 -7.49 -1.12
CA PRO A 375 -6.47 -7.24 -2.54
C PRO A 375 -5.49 -6.27 -3.21
N GLU A 376 -5.08 -5.22 -2.49
CA GLU A 376 -4.13 -4.21 -2.98
C GLU A 376 -2.73 -4.81 -3.24
N GLN A 377 -2.37 -5.86 -2.50
CA GLN A 377 -1.13 -6.60 -2.73
C GLN A 377 -1.20 -7.40 -4.03
N ILE A 378 -2.37 -7.97 -4.36
CA ILE A 378 -2.59 -8.67 -5.63
C ILE A 378 -2.47 -7.70 -6.81
N GLU A 379 -3.08 -6.52 -6.72
CA GLU A 379 -2.96 -5.46 -7.74
C GLU A 379 -1.50 -5.10 -8.01
N THR A 380 -0.69 -4.94 -6.96
CA THR A 380 0.75 -4.64 -7.07
C THR A 380 1.53 -5.71 -7.85
N LEU A 381 1.06 -6.96 -7.89
CA LEU A 381 1.71 -8.04 -8.63
C LEU A 381 1.32 -8.07 -10.11
N LEU A 382 0.26 -7.36 -10.51
CA LEU A 382 -0.23 -7.34 -11.89
C LEU A 382 0.43 -6.25 -12.74
N HIS A 383 1.12 -5.29 -12.12
CA HIS A 383 1.73 -4.16 -12.81
C HIS A 383 3.26 -4.28 -12.86
N ARG A 384 3.84 -3.71 -13.92
CA ARG A 384 5.29 -3.46 -14.00
C ARG A 384 5.72 -2.55 -12.86
N ARG A 385 6.92 -2.78 -12.32
CA ARG A 385 7.48 -1.95 -11.24
C ARG A 385 8.87 -1.47 -11.57
N ILE A 386 9.27 -0.35 -10.99
CA ILE A 386 10.65 0.12 -11.06
C ILE A 386 11.55 -0.83 -10.27
N ASP A 387 12.70 -1.20 -10.83
CA ASP A 387 13.72 -1.97 -10.10
C ASP A 387 14.19 -1.16 -8.87
N PRO A 388 14.03 -1.67 -7.64
CA PRO A 388 14.46 -0.98 -6.43
C PRO A 388 15.97 -0.62 -6.40
N LYS A 389 16.79 -1.30 -7.22
CA LYS A 389 18.22 -1.02 -7.34
C LYS A 389 18.55 0.11 -8.30
N ALA A 390 17.58 0.57 -9.10
CA ALA A 390 17.81 1.62 -10.07
C ALA A 390 17.76 3.01 -9.40
N ALA A 391 18.73 3.87 -9.73
CA ALA A 391 18.72 5.25 -9.28
C ALA A 391 17.58 6.01 -9.98
N LYS A 392 16.77 6.74 -9.22
CA LYS A 392 15.67 7.57 -9.74
C LYS A 392 15.89 9.06 -9.42
N GLU A 393 15.74 9.91 -10.43
CA GLU A 393 15.70 11.38 -10.30
C GLU A 393 14.25 11.83 -10.53
N VAL A 394 13.51 12.03 -9.44
CA VAL A 394 12.10 12.46 -9.50
C VAL A 394 12.04 13.94 -9.89
N LEU A 395 11.37 14.24 -11.00
CA LEU A 395 11.18 15.60 -11.52
C LEU A 395 9.95 16.27 -10.92
N ALA A 396 8.86 15.53 -10.79
CA ALA A 396 7.60 16.01 -10.24
C ALA A 396 6.78 14.86 -9.64
N THR A 397 5.80 15.21 -8.80
CA THR A 397 4.85 14.26 -8.22
C THR A 397 3.44 14.78 -8.46
N GLY A 398 2.60 13.96 -9.10
CA GLY A 398 1.17 14.17 -9.26
C GLY A 398 0.38 13.19 -8.40
N LEU A 399 -0.86 12.95 -8.80
CA LEU A 399 -1.71 11.93 -8.20
C LEU A 399 -1.51 10.61 -8.94
N GLY A 400 -1.17 9.54 -8.21
CA GLY A 400 -1.21 8.18 -8.74
C GLY A 400 -2.65 7.78 -9.12
N ALA A 401 -2.99 7.87 -10.41
CA ALA A 401 -4.35 7.68 -10.90
C ALA A 401 -4.62 6.25 -11.36
N SER A 402 -3.59 5.59 -11.91
CA SER A 402 -3.62 4.19 -12.31
C SER A 402 -2.23 3.58 -12.07
N PRO A 403 -2.13 2.49 -11.27
CA PRO A 403 -0.86 1.96 -10.78
C PRO A 403 0.03 1.35 -11.88
N GLY A 404 1.30 1.18 -11.53
CA GLY A 404 2.33 0.57 -12.39
C GLY A 404 3.47 1.50 -12.74
N ALA A 405 4.43 0.99 -13.49
CA ALA A 405 5.57 1.75 -13.99
C ALA A 405 5.67 1.65 -15.52
N ALA A 406 5.87 2.79 -16.17
CA ALA A 406 5.96 2.89 -17.62
C ALA A 406 7.17 3.73 -18.03
N VAL A 407 7.85 3.32 -19.11
CA VAL A 407 8.99 4.02 -19.72
C VAL A 407 8.69 4.25 -21.19
N GLY A 408 8.87 5.48 -21.65
CA GLY A 408 8.69 5.81 -23.05
C GLY A 408 9.15 7.23 -23.41
N GLN A 409 9.12 7.51 -24.70
CA GLN A 409 9.39 8.84 -25.25
C GLN A 409 8.17 9.74 -25.09
N LEU A 410 8.40 10.98 -24.67
CA LEU A 410 7.34 11.97 -24.52
C LEU A 410 6.73 12.33 -25.87
N VAL A 411 5.40 12.30 -25.92
CA VAL A 411 4.58 12.83 -27.01
C VAL A 411 3.46 13.69 -26.42
N PHE A 412 3.08 14.74 -27.14
CA PHE A 412 2.11 15.74 -26.65
C PHE A 412 0.74 15.66 -27.33
N THR A 413 0.59 14.83 -28.36
CA THR A 413 -0.68 14.62 -29.07
C THR A 413 -0.99 13.13 -29.19
N ALA A 414 -2.28 12.80 -29.28
CA ALA A 414 -2.72 11.41 -29.47
C ALA A 414 -2.27 10.85 -30.83
N ASP A 415 -2.29 11.67 -31.89
CA ASP A 415 -1.84 11.29 -33.23
C ASP A 415 -0.35 10.93 -33.25
N ASP A 416 0.49 11.72 -32.58
CA ASP A 416 1.91 11.43 -32.45
C ASP A 416 2.14 10.12 -31.68
N ALA A 417 1.33 9.85 -30.63
CA ALA A 417 1.40 8.60 -29.90
C ALA A 417 1.10 7.39 -30.82
N VAL A 418 0.03 7.46 -31.62
CA VAL A 418 -0.34 6.40 -32.58
C VAL A 418 0.73 6.23 -33.65
N ALA A 419 1.17 7.31 -34.28
CA ALA A 419 2.18 7.26 -35.34
C ALA A 419 3.50 6.66 -34.83
N TRP A 420 3.97 7.09 -33.67
CA TRP A 420 5.25 6.62 -33.11
C TRP A 420 5.17 5.17 -32.64
N THR A 421 4.03 4.74 -32.10
CA THR A 421 3.84 3.33 -31.75
C THR A 421 3.77 2.44 -32.99
N GLN A 422 3.18 2.90 -34.11
CA GLN A 422 3.22 2.20 -35.39
C GLN A 422 4.64 2.06 -35.95
N GLU A 423 5.52 3.02 -35.65
CA GLU A 423 6.97 2.93 -35.93
C GLU A 423 7.73 2.01 -34.96
N GLY A 424 7.05 1.42 -33.97
CA GLY A 424 7.64 0.51 -32.96
C GLY A 424 8.28 1.21 -31.76
N LYS A 425 8.02 2.51 -31.56
CA LYS A 425 8.53 3.26 -30.40
C LYS A 425 7.57 3.13 -29.22
N LYS A 426 8.15 3.10 -28.02
CA LYS A 426 7.41 3.20 -26.75
C LYS A 426 7.21 4.65 -26.38
N VAL A 427 5.98 5.06 -26.12
CA VAL A 427 5.62 6.47 -25.88
C VAL A 427 4.90 6.68 -24.56
N VAL A 428 5.06 7.87 -23.99
CA VAL A 428 4.30 8.37 -22.83
C VAL A 428 3.58 9.62 -23.27
N LEU A 429 2.24 9.58 -23.23
CA LEU A 429 1.39 10.70 -23.64
C LEU A 429 1.28 11.70 -22.51
N MET A 430 1.71 12.94 -22.75
CA MET A 430 1.63 14.04 -21.78
C MET A 430 0.70 15.14 -22.28
N ARG A 431 -0.38 15.40 -21.56
CA ARG A 431 -1.43 16.36 -21.95
C ARG A 431 -1.77 17.32 -20.80
N PRO A 432 -2.25 18.55 -21.05
CA PRO A 432 -2.83 19.38 -19.99
C PRO A 432 -4.01 18.68 -19.31
N GLU A 433 -4.91 18.13 -20.12
CA GLU A 433 -6.06 17.29 -19.78
C GLU A 433 -6.38 16.40 -21.00
N THR A 434 -7.07 15.26 -20.81
CA THR A 434 -7.46 14.40 -21.93
C THR A 434 -8.94 14.51 -22.26
N SER A 435 -9.29 14.34 -23.53
CA SER A 435 -10.66 14.28 -24.05
C SER A 435 -10.95 12.91 -24.71
N PRO A 436 -12.21 12.60 -25.09
CA PRO A 436 -12.53 11.38 -25.83
C PRO A 436 -11.76 11.18 -27.13
N GLU A 437 -11.29 12.25 -27.76
CA GLU A 437 -10.47 12.19 -28.99
C GLU A 437 -9.07 11.62 -28.71
N ASP A 438 -8.60 11.70 -27.47
CA ASP A 438 -7.27 11.20 -27.07
C ASP A 438 -7.24 9.67 -26.82
N ILE A 439 -8.38 8.98 -26.86
CA ILE A 439 -8.51 7.55 -26.50
C ILE A 439 -7.58 6.66 -27.31
N ALA A 440 -7.46 6.90 -28.62
CA ALA A 440 -6.59 6.12 -29.50
C ALA A 440 -5.11 6.23 -29.07
N GLY A 441 -4.66 7.46 -28.77
CA GLY A 441 -3.31 7.73 -28.26
C GLY A 441 -3.06 7.17 -26.87
N MET A 442 -4.05 7.24 -25.98
CA MET A 442 -3.97 6.65 -24.63
C MET A 442 -3.85 5.12 -24.67
N GLY A 443 -4.57 4.47 -25.58
CA GLY A 443 -4.54 3.01 -25.71
C GLY A 443 -3.18 2.47 -26.16
N VAL A 444 -2.50 3.17 -27.06
CA VAL A 444 -1.18 2.75 -27.59
C VAL A 444 -0.01 3.15 -26.69
N ALA A 445 -0.14 4.21 -25.89
CA ALA A 445 0.91 4.67 -24.99
C ALA A 445 1.24 3.65 -23.89
N GLU A 446 2.49 3.65 -23.40
CA GLU A 446 2.89 2.87 -22.21
C GLU A 446 2.31 3.49 -20.92
N GLY A 447 2.08 4.80 -20.92
CA GLY A 447 1.46 5.51 -19.82
C GLY A 447 1.05 6.94 -20.16
N VAL A 448 0.25 7.55 -19.28
CA VAL A 448 -0.38 8.86 -19.50
C VAL A 448 -0.11 9.80 -18.34
N ILE A 449 0.29 11.03 -18.64
CA ILE A 449 0.52 12.09 -17.66
C ILE A 449 -0.41 13.26 -17.96
N THR A 450 -1.09 13.78 -16.94
CA THR A 450 -1.87 15.02 -17.06
C THR A 450 -1.44 16.09 -16.06
N ALA A 451 -1.39 17.35 -16.50
CA ALA A 451 -1.12 18.49 -15.61
C ALA A 451 -2.31 18.80 -14.70
N ARG A 452 -3.54 18.57 -15.19
CA ARG A 452 -4.80 18.81 -14.49
C ARG A 452 -5.64 17.52 -14.41
N GLY A 453 -6.57 17.50 -13.46
CA GLY A 453 -7.49 16.37 -13.25
C GLY A 453 -7.19 15.58 -11.97
N GLY A 454 -8.23 15.03 -11.35
CA GLY A 454 -8.13 14.20 -10.14
C GLY A 454 -8.27 12.71 -10.42
N ALA A 455 -8.44 11.90 -9.37
CA ALA A 455 -8.60 10.43 -9.47
C ALA A 455 -9.80 9.98 -10.32
N THR A 456 -10.77 10.86 -10.56
CA THR A 456 -11.98 10.62 -11.36
C THR A 456 -11.98 11.39 -12.67
N SER A 457 -10.83 11.92 -13.11
CA SER A 457 -10.71 12.60 -14.40
C SER A 457 -10.87 11.61 -15.56
N HIS A 458 -11.15 12.12 -16.76
CA HIS A 458 -11.23 11.31 -17.97
C HIS A 458 -9.97 10.43 -18.14
N ALA A 459 -8.79 11.03 -18.01
CA ALA A 459 -7.50 10.33 -18.05
C ALA A 459 -7.42 9.17 -17.03
N ALA A 460 -7.77 9.44 -15.77
CA ALA A 460 -7.67 8.46 -14.70
C ALA A 460 -8.63 7.27 -14.88
N VAL A 461 -9.87 7.55 -15.29
CA VAL A 461 -10.90 6.50 -15.49
C VAL A 461 -10.55 5.63 -16.69
N VAL A 462 -10.16 6.25 -17.82
CA VAL A 462 -9.82 5.52 -19.06
C VAL A 462 -8.53 4.73 -18.88
N ALA A 463 -7.48 5.33 -18.33
CA ALA A 463 -6.21 4.63 -18.12
C ALA A 463 -6.35 3.44 -17.17
N ARG A 464 -7.17 3.56 -16.11
CA ARG A 464 -7.48 2.44 -15.21
C ARG A 464 -8.26 1.33 -15.91
N GLY A 465 -9.23 1.69 -16.75
CA GLY A 465 -9.98 0.73 -17.57
C GLY A 465 -9.08 -0.04 -18.54
N MET A 466 -8.05 0.62 -19.08
CA MET A 466 -7.07 0.04 -20.01
C MET A 466 -5.87 -0.62 -19.32
N GLY A 467 -5.76 -0.57 -17.99
CA GLY A 467 -4.59 -1.05 -17.25
C GLY A 467 -3.28 -0.30 -17.56
N LYS A 468 -3.36 0.95 -18.03
CA LYS A 468 -2.21 1.80 -18.35
C LYS A 468 -1.78 2.60 -17.14
N THR A 469 -0.46 2.79 -16.97
CA THR A 469 0.08 3.60 -15.87
C THR A 469 -0.35 5.06 -16.06
N CYS A 470 -0.89 5.71 -15.03
CA CYS A 470 -1.34 7.10 -15.14
C CYS A 470 -0.99 7.94 -13.92
N VAL A 471 -0.40 9.11 -14.18
CA VAL A 471 -0.19 10.17 -13.21
C VAL A 471 -1.08 11.35 -13.58
N ALA A 472 -2.08 11.65 -12.75
CA ALA A 472 -3.03 12.73 -13.01
C ALA A 472 -2.74 13.97 -12.15
N GLY A 473 -3.12 15.15 -12.63
CA GLY A 473 -3.10 16.37 -11.80
C GLY A 473 -1.72 16.81 -11.34
N CYS A 474 -0.69 16.58 -12.13
CA CYS A 474 0.67 17.02 -11.83
C CYS A 474 0.81 18.52 -12.11
N GLY A 475 0.34 19.36 -11.18
CA GLY A 475 0.29 20.81 -11.33
C GLY A 475 1.65 21.52 -11.45
N ALA A 476 2.75 20.80 -11.23
CA ALA A 476 4.11 21.28 -11.47
C ALA A 476 4.48 21.28 -12.97
N LEU A 477 3.71 20.59 -13.82
CA LEU A 477 3.94 20.52 -15.27
C LEU A 477 3.32 21.73 -15.96
N ASN A 478 4.15 22.47 -16.68
CA ASN A 478 3.69 23.51 -17.59
C ASN A 478 3.97 23.08 -19.04
N ILE A 479 2.92 22.56 -19.68
CA ILE A 479 2.95 21.91 -21.00
C ILE A 479 2.62 22.94 -22.09
N ASP A 480 3.46 23.02 -23.11
CA ASP A 480 3.26 23.83 -24.32
C ASP A 480 3.15 22.89 -25.53
N GLU A 481 1.90 22.66 -25.97
CA GLU A 481 1.57 21.69 -27.03
C GLU A 481 2.03 22.18 -28.41
N GLU A 482 1.99 23.48 -28.68
CA GLU A 482 2.46 24.05 -29.95
C GLU A 482 3.97 23.90 -30.10
N LYS A 483 4.73 24.13 -29.02
CA LYS A 483 6.19 23.95 -29.03
C LYS A 483 6.62 22.51 -28.78
N LYS A 484 5.69 21.63 -28.40
CA LYS A 484 5.94 20.24 -28.02
C LYS A 484 7.02 20.13 -26.94
N THR A 485 6.83 20.91 -25.87
CA THR A 485 7.76 21.00 -24.73
C THR A 485 7.01 21.06 -23.40
N VAL A 486 7.64 20.59 -22.33
CA VAL A 486 7.15 20.72 -20.96
C VAL A 486 8.24 21.28 -20.05
N SER A 487 7.83 22.21 -19.19
CA SER A 487 8.69 22.81 -18.17
C SER A 487 8.27 22.35 -16.77
N ILE A 488 9.25 21.92 -15.98
CA ILE A 488 9.12 21.44 -14.61
C ILE A 488 10.18 22.16 -13.77
N GLY A 489 9.80 23.27 -13.14
CA GLY A 489 10.76 24.18 -12.51
C GLY A 489 11.79 24.69 -13.52
N ASP A 490 13.07 24.40 -13.30
CA ASP A 490 14.18 24.79 -14.19
C ASP A 490 14.47 23.77 -15.31
N VAL A 491 13.81 22.60 -15.28
CA VAL A 491 14.02 21.52 -16.27
C VAL A 491 13.03 21.67 -17.42
N VAL A 492 13.53 21.62 -18.66
CA VAL A 492 12.71 21.62 -19.88
C VAL A 492 12.94 20.31 -20.62
N LEU A 493 11.86 19.59 -20.92
CA LEU A 493 11.87 18.37 -21.73
C LEU A 493 11.14 18.64 -23.06
N ASN A 494 11.60 17.98 -24.11
CA ASN A 494 11.09 18.09 -25.47
C ASN A 494 10.43 16.78 -25.91
N GLU A 495 9.66 16.84 -26.99
CA GLU A 495 9.14 15.63 -27.63
C GLU A 495 10.28 14.67 -28.01
N GLY A 496 10.10 13.40 -27.69
CA GLY A 496 11.10 12.36 -27.89
C GLY A 496 12.03 12.10 -26.71
N ASP A 497 12.08 13.01 -25.73
CA ASP A 497 12.83 12.77 -24.49
C ASP A 497 12.22 11.58 -23.73
N VAL A 498 13.09 10.72 -23.20
CA VAL A 498 12.65 9.52 -22.49
C VAL A 498 12.35 9.85 -21.04
N ILE A 499 11.19 9.39 -20.58
CA ILE A 499 10.74 9.57 -19.21
C ILE A 499 10.25 8.24 -18.64
N THR A 500 10.32 8.11 -17.31
CA THR A 500 9.70 7.04 -16.56
C THR A 500 8.60 7.63 -15.70
N ILE A 501 7.47 6.93 -15.59
CA ILE A 501 6.41 7.30 -14.64
C ILE A 501 6.08 6.14 -13.72
N GLU A 502 5.69 6.48 -12.49
CA GLU A 502 5.18 5.56 -11.49
C GLU A 502 3.77 6.04 -11.09
N GLY A 503 2.77 5.19 -11.31
CA GLY A 503 1.36 5.52 -11.17
C GLY A 503 0.73 5.22 -9.80
N THR A 504 1.48 4.68 -8.85
CA THR A 504 1.07 4.42 -7.46
C THR A 504 1.35 5.64 -6.57
N ASP A 505 2.61 6.06 -6.53
CA ASP A 505 3.11 7.24 -5.81
C ASP A 505 2.94 8.52 -6.64
N GLY A 506 2.63 8.40 -7.94
CA GLY A 506 2.40 9.52 -8.84
C GLY A 506 3.69 10.22 -9.27
N GLU A 507 4.81 9.52 -9.29
CA GLU A 507 6.13 10.10 -9.59
C GLU A 507 6.37 10.21 -11.11
N VAL A 508 6.95 11.33 -11.53
CA VAL A 508 7.47 11.57 -12.88
C VAL A 508 8.98 11.64 -12.79
N ILE A 509 9.69 10.74 -13.46
CA ILE A 509 11.12 10.45 -13.24
C ILE A 509 11.90 10.69 -14.53
N ARG A 510 13.05 11.35 -14.42
CA ARG A 510 13.91 11.67 -15.56
C ARG A 510 14.54 10.41 -16.17
N GLY A 511 14.48 10.30 -17.48
CA GLY A 511 15.17 9.25 -18.23
C GLY A 511 14.50 7.87 -18.15
N ALA A 512 15.15 6.87 -18.74
CA ALA A 512 14.73 5.48 -18.65
C ALA A 512 15.25 4.84 -17.37
N VAL A 513 14.34 4.33 -16.54
CA VAL A 513 14.67 3.51 -15.37
C VAL A 513 14.36 2.04 -15.68
N ALA A 514 15.16 1.13 -15.14
CA ALA A 514 14.92 -0.30 -15.32
C ALA A 514 13.57 -0.71 -14.71
N LEU A 515 12.76 -1.43 -15.49
CA LEU A 515 11.48 -1.98 -15.06
C LEU A 515 11.59 -3.49 -14.89
N ILE A 516 10.83 -4.02 -13.93
CA ILE A 516 10.61 -5.45 -13.70
C ILE A 516 9.20 -5.78 -14.18
N ASP A 517 9.10 -6.74 -15.09
CA ASP A 517 7.83 -7.27 -15.57
C ASP A 517 7.16 -8.13 -14.49
N PRO A 518 5.82 -8.11 -14.39
CA PRO A 518 5.10 -8.97 -13.48
C PRO A 518 5.22 -10.43 -13.93
N GLU A 519 5.82 -11.28 -13.09
CA GLU A 519 5.81 -12.73 -13.30
C GLU A 519 4.69 -13.36 -12.47
N MET A 520 3.70 -13.95 -13.15
CA MET A 520 2.68 -14.77 -12.51
C MET A 520 3.27 -16.14 -12.16
N GLY A 521 3.91 -16.23 -11.00
CA GLY A 521 4.48 -17.47 -10.49
C GLY A 521 3.44 -18.54 -10.15
N PRO A 522 3.84 -19.82 -10.00
CA PRO A 522 2.94 -20.93 -9.68
C PRO A 522 2.19 -20.72 -8.34
N GLU A 523 2.77 -19.99 -7.40
CA GLU A 523 2.12 -19.61 -6.14
C GLU A 523 0.92 -18.67 -6.36
N PHE A 524 1.04 -17.70 -7.28
CA PHE A 524 -0.06 -16.80 -7.61
C PHE A 524 -1.26 -17.58 -8.17
N THR A 525 -1.01 -18.45 -9.16
CA THR A 525 -2.05 -19.29 -9.76
C THR A 525 -2.72 -20.20 -8.74
N SER A 526 -1.94 -20.75 -7.79
CA SER A 526 -2.48 -21.59 -6.72
C SER A 526 -3.41 -20.80 -5.80
N LEU A 527 -3.00 -19.59 -5.40
CA LEU A 527 -3.81 -18.71 -4.54
C LEU A 527 -5.10 -18.29 -5.24
N MET A 528 -5.05 -17.89 -6.52
CA MET A 528 -6.23 -17.51 -7.30
C MET A 528 -7.19 -18.68 -7.47
N SER A 529 -6.67 -19.88 -7.76
CA SER A 529 -7.49 -21.09 -7.83
C SER A 529 -8.23 -21.37 -6.50
N TRP A 530 -7.58 -21.15 -5.35
CA TRP A 530 -8.25 -21.29 -4.06
C TRP A 530 -9.29 -20.20 -3.83
N ALA A 531 -9.01 -18.97 -4.26
CA ALA A 531 -9.98 -17.88 -4.21
C ALA A 531 -11.23 -18.21 -5.05
N ASP A 532 -11.06 -18.78 -6.24
CA ASP A 532 -12.13 -19.26 -7.10
C ASP A 532 -12.95 -20.40 -6.48
N GLU A 533 -12.30 -21.36 -5.81
CA GLU A 533 -13.00 -22.42 -5.07
C GLU A 533 -13.83 -21.88 -3.90
N ILE A 534 -13.40 -20.79 -3.27
CA ILE A 534 -13.99 -20.25 -2.05
C ILE A 534 -15.09 -19.23 -2.34
N ARG A 535 -14.95 -18.44 -3.40
CA ARG A 535 -15.85 -17.33 -3.70
C ARG A 535 -17.24 -17.84 -4.07
N ARG A 536 -18.24 -17.03 -3.72
CA ARG A 536 -19.63 -17.25 -4.12
C ARG A 536 -20.04 -16.38 -5.31
N LEU A 537 -19.47 -15.18 -5.41
CA LEU A 537 -19.77 -14.24 -6.49
C LEU A 537 -19.04 -14.67 -7.75
N GLY A 538 -19.75 -14.59 -8.88
CA GLY A 538 -19.12 -14.67 -10.19
C GLY A 538 -18.29 -13.42 -10.48
N VAL A 539 -17.18 -13.57 -11.19
CA VAL A 539 -16.32 -12.44 -11.59
C VAL A 539 -16.40 -12.30 -13.10
N ARG A 540 -17.14 -11.28 -13.56
CA ARG A 540 -17.21 -10.89 -14.97
C ARG A 540 -16.35 -9.64 -15.19
N THR A 541 -15.93 -9.43 -16.43
CA THR A 541 -15.12 -8.26 -16.80
C THR A 541 -15.97 -7.15 -17.41
N ASN A 542 -15.44 -5.92 -17.41
CA ASN A 542 -15.90 -4.87 -18.28
C ASN A 542 -14.94 -4.82 -19.47
N ALA A 543 -15.40 -5.21 -20.65
CA ALA A 543 -14.55 -5.31 -21.83
C ALA A 543 -15.34 -4.87 -23.07
N ASP A 544 -14.70 -4.00 -23.85
CA ASP A 544 -15.33 -3.33 -24.99
C ASP A 544 -14.75 -3.80 -26.33
N THR A 545 -13.58 -4.46 -26.32
CA THR A 545 -12.91 -5.00 -27.52
C THR A 545 -12.60 -6.49 -27.39
N PRO A 546 -12.40 -7.22 -28.52
CA PRO A 546 -11.98 -8.62 -28.48
C PRO A 546 -10.65 -8.84 -27.73
N HIS A 547 -9.70 -7.89 -27.86
CA HIS A 547 -8.43 -7.97 -27.16
C HIS A 547 -8.59 -7.90 -25.64
N ASP A 548 -9.42 -6.97 -25.15
CA ASP A 548 -9.71 -6.86 -23.71
C ASP A 548 -10.38 -8.14 -23.18
N CYS A 549 -11.21 -8.78 -24.01
CA CYS A 549 -11.84 -10.06 -23.70
C CYS A 549 -10.81 -11.18 -23.54
N GLU A 550 -9.83 -11.27 -24.46
CA GLU A 550 -8.75 -12.27 -24.39
C GLU A 550 -7.91 -12.10 -23.13
N VAL A 551 -7.54 -10.86 -22.81
CA VAL A 551 -6.78 -10.53 -21.60
C VAL A 551 -7.57 -10.92 -20.35
N ALA A 552 -8.85 -10.54 -20.29
CA ALA A 552 -9.71 -10.86 -19.15
C ALA A 552 -9.91 -12.37 -18.94
N LEU A 553 -10.03 -13.15 -20.02
CA LEU A 553 -10.07 -14.62 -19.94
C LEU A 553 -8.75 -15.20 -19.42
N GLY A 554 -7.61 -14.60 -19.80
CA GLY A 554 -6.29 -14.95 -19.25
C GLY A 554 -6.22 -14.81 -17.72
N PHE A 555 -6.99 -13.89 -17.15
CA PHE A 555 -7.12 -13.67 -15.71
C PHE A 555 -8.30 -14.43 -15.05
N GLY A 556 -9.05 -15.25 -15.80
CA GLY A 556 -10.12 -16.08 -15.27
C GLY A 556 -11.51 -15.43 -15.23
N ALA A 557 -11.77 -14.38 -16.03
CA ALA A 557 -13.11 -13.80 -16.15
C ALA A 557 -14.13 -14.84 -16.64
N GLU A 558 -15.31 -14.85 -16.01
CA GLU A 558 -16.39 -15.81 -16.28
C GLU A 558 -17.43 -15.29 -17.30
N GLY A 559 -17.03 -14.32 -18.11
CA GLY A 559 -17.87 -13.59 -19.07
C GLY A 559 -17.74 -12.08 -18.92
N ILE A 560 -18.58 -11.33 -19.64
CA ILE A 560 -18.55 -9.86 -19.67
C ILE A 560 -19.77 -9.31 -18.97
N GLY A 561 -19.61 -8.53 -17.90
CA GLY A 561 -20.72 -7.91 -17.17
C GLY A 561 -21.13 -6.55 -17.74
N LEU A 562 -20.27 -5.94 -18.55
CA LEU A 562 -20.54 -4.69 -19.23
C LEU A 562 -19.63 -4.53 -20.46
N THR A 563 -20.23 -4.57 -21.64
CA THR A 563 -19.68 -4.00 -22.87
C THR A 563 -20.35 -2.66 -23.13
N ARG A 564 -19.54 -1.61 -23.22
CA ARG A 564 -19.96 -0.25 -23.56
C ARG A 564 -19.91 -0.08 -25.07
N THR A 565 -21.09 0.01 -25.69
CA THR A 565 -21.19 0.14 -27.15
C THR A 565 -20.69 1.48 -27.67
N GLU A 566 -20.42 2.43 -26.78
CA GLU A 566 -20.13 3.80 -27.18
C GLU A 566 -18.70 3.99 -27.61
N HIS A 567 -17.81 3.20 -26.99
CA HIS A 567 -16.42 3.12 -27.38
C HIS A 567 -16.25 2.55 -28.80
N MET A 568 -17.22 1.78 -29.29
CA MET A 568 -17.23 1.21 -30.64
C MET A 568 -17.50 2.25 -31.73
N PHE A 569 -17.87 3.50 -31.38
CA PHE A 569 -18.19 4.54 -32.35
C PHE A 569 -17.09 5.58 -32.57
N PHE A 570 -16.02 5.56 -31.79
CA PHE A 570 -15.01 6.62 -31.81
C PHE A 570 -14.00 6.54 -32.96
N ASP A 571 -13.91 5.42 -33.69
CA ASP A 571 -13.08 5.35 -34.91
C ASP A 571 -13.53 6.39 -35.95
N GLU A 572 -12.60 7.00 -36.69
CA GLU A 572 -12.86 8.09 -37.65
C GLU A 572 -13.96 7.77 -38.68
N GLU A 573 -13.98 6.56 -39.23
CA GLU A 573 -15.01 6.16 -40.21
C GLU A 573 -16.40 5.99 -39.56
N ARG A 574 -16.42 5.61 -38.27
CA ARG A 574 -17.65 5.31 -37.54
C ARG A 574 -18.28 6.55 -36.94
N ILE A 575 -17.44 7.47 -36.43
CA ILE A 575 -17.90 8.73 -35.85
C ILE A 575 -18.61 9.59 -36.89
N GLN A 576 -18.19 9.52 -38.16
CA GLN A 576 -18.87 10.17 -39.27
C GLN A 576 -20.33 9.69 -39.41
N ALA A 577 -20.55 8.38 -39.42
CA ALA A 577 -21.91 7.82 -39.52
C ALA A 577 -22.77 8.12 -38.27
N VAL A 578 -22.17 8.24 -37.09
CA VAL A 578 -22.87 8.72 -35.89
C VAL A 578 -23.26 10.20 -36.02
N ARG A 579 -22.37 11.05 -36.54
CA ARG A 579 -22.66 12.47 -36.79
C ARG A 579 -23.80 12.64 -37.80
N GLU A 580 -23.81 11.87 -38.88
CA GLU A 580 -24.93 11.82 -39.83
C GLU A 580 -26.26 11.45 -39.15
N MET A 581 -26.24 10.44 -38.27
CA MET A 581 -27.42 10.01 -37.50
C MET A 581 -27.96 11.13 -36.60
N ILE A 582 -27.06 11.87 -35.92
CA ILE A 582 -27.42 12.97 -35.01
C ILE A 582 -28.05 14.14 -35.77
N LEU A 583 -27.54 14.42 -36.97
CA LEU A 583 -27.94 15.56 -37.81
C LEU A 583 -29.15 15.27 -38.71
N SER A 584 -29.58 14.00 -38.77
CA SER A 584 -30.77 13.57 -39.50
C SER A 584 -32.04 14.29 -39.02
N LYS A 585 -32.86 14.78 -39.96
CA LYS A 585 -34.07 15.55 -39.68
C LYS A 585 -35.32 14.68 -39.54
N ASN A 586 -35.28 13.47 -40.08
CA ASN A 586 -36.38 12.51 -40.06
C ASN A 586 -35.86 11.08 -39.81
N VAL A 587 -36.80 10.17 -39.56
CA VAL A 587 -36.51 8.76 -39.23
C VAL A 587 -35.86 8.03 -40.42
N GLU A 588 -36.22 8.36 -41.66
CA GLU A 588 -35.67 7.70 -42.86
C GLU A 588 -34.19 8.02 -43.04
N GLU A 589 -33.81 9.30 -42.94
CA GLU A 589 -32.41 9.74 -42.94
C GLU A 589 -31.61 9.06 -41.81
N ARG A 590 -32.21 8.99 -40.61
CA ARG A 590 -31.56 8.35 -39.46
C ARG A 590 -31.33 6.86 -39.69
N ARG A 591 -32.30 6.15 -40.29
CA ARG A 591 -32.17 4.73 -40.63
C ARG A 591 -31.07 4.50 -41.68
N ILE A 592 -30.88 5.40 -42.63
CA ILE A 592 -29.79 5.32 -43.61
C ILE A 592 -28.43 5.45 -42.91
N ALA A 593 -28.27 6.40 -42.00
CA ALA A 593 -27.04 6.56 -41.23
C ALA A 593 -26.77 5.36 -40.31
N LEU A 594 -27.79 4.87 -39.60
CA LEU A 594 -27.72 3.68 -38.75
C LEU A 594 -27.36 2.41 -39.53
N ALA A 595 -27.83 2.27 -40.78
CA ALA A 595 -27.48 1.14 -41.63
C ALA A 595 -25.97 1.10 -41.99
N LYS A 596 -25.29 2.25 -41.99
CA LYS A 596 -23.82 2.31 -42.16
C LYS A 596 -23.08 1.81 -40.92
N LEU A 597 -23.65 2.00 -39.72
CA LEU A 597 -23.05 1.58 -38.44
C LEU A 597 -23.21 0.09 -38.15
N LYS A 598 -24.32 -0.51 -38.61
CA LYS A 598 -24.64 -1.92 -38.34
C LYS A 598 -23.48 -2.89 -38.67
N PRO A 599 -22.83 -2.85 -39.85
CA PRO A 599 -21.76 -3.80 -40.19
C PRO A 599 -20.54 -3.70 -39.27
N TYR A 600 -20.18 -2.49 -38.85
CA TYR A 600 -19.05 -2.27 -37.94
C TYR A 600 -19.35 -2.86 -36.56
N GLN A 601 -20.51 -2.55 -35.99
CA GLN A 601 -20.90 -3.13 -34.69
C GLN A 601 -21.06 -4.65 -34.77
N GLN A 602 -21.64 -5.18 -35.84
CA GLN A 602 -21.77 -6.61 -36.02
C GLN A 602 -20.39 -7.29 -36.01
N ALA A 603 -19.41 -6.72 -36.72
CA ALA A 603 -18.04 -7.25 -36.75
C ALA A 603 -17.37 -7.24 -35.36
N ASP A 604 -17.55 -6.16 -34.58
CA ASP A 604 -17.00 -6.09 -33.22
C ASP A 604 -17.64 -7.14 -32.30
N PHE A 605 -18.97 -7.29 -32.36
CA PHE A 605 -19.68 -8.30 -31.57
C PHE A 605 -19.33 -9.72 -31.99
N GLU A 606 -19.13 -9.99 -33.29
CA GLU A 606 -18.61 -11.27 -33.77
C GLU A 606 -17.21 -11.55 -33.20
N GLY A 607 -16.35 -10.53 -33.09
CA GLY A 607 -15.06 -10.63 -32.42
C GLY A 607 -15.20 -10.98 -30.94
N ILE A 608 -16.02 -10.22 -30.20
CA ILE A 608 -16.24 -10.39 -28.75
C ILE A 608 -16.83 -11.76 -28.43
N PHE A 609 -17.92 -12.14 -29.09
CA PHE A 609 -18.59 -13.42 -28.85
C PHE A 609 -17.75 -14.62 -29.24
N ARG A 610 -16.87 -14.49 -30.24
CA ARG A 610 -15.95 -15.57 -30.63
C ARG A 610 -14.90 -15.82 -29.55
N VAL A 611 -14.39 -14.75 -28.92
CA VAL A 611 -13.46 -14.86 -27.79
C VAL A 611 -14.16 -15.44 -26.56
N MET A 612 -15.39 -14.99 -26.29
CA MET A 612 -16.19 -15.37 -25.11
C MET A 612 -17.12 -16.56 -25.37
N ASP A 613 -16.73 -17.48 -26.25
CA ASP A 613 -17.58 -18.61 -26.61
C ASP A 613 -18.03 -19.42 -25.37
N GLY A 614 -19.34 -19.67 -25.27
CA GLY A 614 -19.95 -20.38 -24.15
C GLY A 614 -20.15 -19.55 -22.86
N LEU A 615 -19.66 -18.31 -22.81
CA LEU A 615 -19.75 -17.41 -21.64
C LEU A 615 -20.74 -16.25 -21.87
N PRO A 616 -21.41 -15.77 -20.80
CA PRO A 616 -22.41 -14.70 -20.91
C PRO A 616 -21.76 -13.34 -21.20
N CYS A 617 -22.34 -12.59 -22.14
CA CYS A 617 -21.83 -11.31 -22.61
C CYS A 617 -22.90 -10.21 -22.50
N THR A 618 -22.82 -9.37 -21.46
CA THR A 618 -23.76 -8.26 -21.24
C THR A 618 -23.37 -7.04 -22.06
N ILE A 619 -24.21 -6.67 -23.02
CA ILE A 619 -24.00 -5.54 -23.92
C ILE A 619 -24.95 -4.42 -23.54
N ARG A 620 -24.39 -3.27 -23.18
CA ARG A 620 -25.17 -2.07 -22.85
C ARG A 620 -25.45 -1.27 -24.11
N LEU A 621 -26.72 -0.98 -24.37
CA LEU A 621 -27.12 -0.06 -25.43
C LEU A 621 -26.58 1.37 -25.18
N LEU A 622 -26.63 2.20 -26.22
CA LEU A 622 -26.10 3.58 -26.21
C LEU A 622 -26.61 4.40 -25.02
N ASP A 623 -25.67 4.92 -24.21
CA ASP A 623 -25.88 5.65 -22.98
C ASP A 623 -25.59 7.18 -23.03
N PRO A 624 -24.56 7.71 -23.70
CA PRO A 624 -24.20 9.11 -23.67
C PRO A 624 -25.20 9.97 -24.46
N PRO A 625 -25.33 11.25 -24.10
CA PRO A 625 -26.11 12.21 -24.87
C PRO A 625 -25.44 12.47 -26.22
N LEU A 626 -26.26 12.83 -27.22
CA LEU A 626 -25.79 12.97 -28.59
C LEU A 626 -24.73 14.08 -28.79
N HIS A 627 -24.71 15.10 -27.92
CA HIS A 627 -23.74 16.19 -28.05
C HIS A 627 -22.29 15.77 -27.75
N GLU A 628 -22.06 14.64 -27.06
CA GLU A 628 -20.70 14.14 -26.80
C GLU A 628 -19.98 13.63 -28.08
N PHE A 629 -20.73 13.37 -29.16
CA PHE A 629 -20.17 12.95 -30.46
C PHE A 629 -19.95 14.12 -31.45
N LEU A 630 -20.31 15.34 -31.05
CA LEU A 630 -20.19 16.54 -31.87
C LEU A 630 -18.99 17.36 -31.41
N PRO A 631 -18.22 17.98 -32.32
CA PRO A 631 -17.11 18.85 -31.92
C PRO A 631 -17.61 20.08 -31.19
N HIS A 632 -16.75 20.62 -30.31
CA HIS A 632 -17.07 21.78 -29.48
C HIS A 632 -16.50 23.10 -30.03
N HIS A 633 -15.55 23.05 -30.97
CA HIS A 633 -14.96 24.25 -31.56
C HIS A 633 -15.50 24.52 -32.96
N ARG A 634 -15.77 25.79 -33.25
CA ARG A 634 -16.33 26.24 -34.54
C ARG A 634 -15.42 25.91 -35.74
N GLU A 635 -14.12 25.84 -35.52
CA GLU A 635 -13.14 25.48 -36.55
C GLU A 635 -13.29 24.02 -37.00
N ASP A 636 -13.68 23.13 -36.09
CA ASP A 636 -13.89 21.70 -36.33
C ASP A 636 -15.29 21.39 -36.90
N LEU A 637 -16.22 22.35 -36.82
CA LEU A 637 -17.54 22.23 -37.44
C LEU A 637 -17.49 22.40 -38.96
N LYS A 638 -16.48 23.11 -39.47
CA LYS A 638 -16.40 23.46 -40.91
C LYS A 638 -16.18 22.25 -41.81
N PRO A 639 -15.24 21.32 -41.52
CA PRO A 639 -15.08 20.09 -42.30
C PRO A 639 -16.36 19.25 -42.31
N ILE A 640 -17.03 19.13 -41.16
CA ILE A 640 -18.27 18.34 -41.02
C ILE A 640 -19.42 18.97 -41.82
N ALA A 641 -19.53 20.30 -41.79
CA ALA A 641 -20.54 21.03 -42.55
C ALA A 641 -20.35 20.85 -44.06
N ASP A 642 -19.10 20.95 -44.54
CA ASP A 642 -18.74 20.75 -45.95
C ASP A 642 -19.04 19.31 -46.40
N GLU A 643 -18.77 18.32 -45.54
CA GLU A 643 -18.95 16.90 -45.85
C GLU A 643 -20.42 16.47 -45.84
N LEU A 644 -21.22 17.04 -44.93
CA LEU A 644 -22.66 16.80 -44.85
C LEU A 644 -23.48 17.70 -45.79
N ASN A 645 -22.81 18.59 -46.53
CA ASN A 645 -23.42 19.54 -47.45
C ASN A 645 -24.48 20.44 -46.77
N ILE A 646 -24.17 20.91 -45.55
CA ILE A 646 -24.98 21.84 -44.76
C ILE A 646 -24.17 23.12 -44.44
N SER A 647 -24.84 24.23 -44.15
CA SER A 647 -24.14 25.45 -43.71
C SER A 647 -23.61 25.30 -42.29
N VAL A 648 -22.42 25.85 -42.01
CA VAL A 648 -21.80 25.88 -40.67
C VAL A 648 -22.78 26.45 -39.63
N ASP A 649 -23.49 27.53 -39.95
CA ASP A 649 -24.47 28.14 -39.03
C ASP A 649 -25.62 27.18 -38.66
N ALA A 650 -26.06 26.32 -39.61
CA ALA A 650 -27.12 25.35 -39.35
C ALA A 650 -26.64 24.16 -38.51
N LEU A 651 -25.35 23.82 -38.62
CA LEU A 651 -24.70 22.83 -37.77
C LEU A 651 -24.50 23.39 -36.35
N GLU A 652 -24.08 24.65 -36.24
CA GLU A 652 -23.90 25.38 -34.98
C GLU A 652 -25.22 25.48 -34.21
N ASP A 653 -26.32 25.90 -34.86
CA ASP A 653 -27.67 25.92 -34.28
C ASP A 653 -28.11 24.54 -33.75
N ARG A 654 -27.72 23.46 -34.46
CA ARG A 654 -28.09 22.09 -34.10
C ARG A 654 -27.28 21.60 -32.90
N VAL A 655 -25.98 21.90 -32.86
CA VAL A 655 -25.11 21.62 -31.72
C VAL A 655 -25.66 22.35 -30.49
N GLU A 656 -25.91 23.65 -30.58
CA GLU A 656 -26.49 24.44 -29.47
C GLU A 656 -27.82 23.87 -28.96
N SER A 657 -28.68 23.37 -29.85
CA SER A 657 -29.95 22.75 -29.47
C SER A 657 -29.81 21.44 -28.68
N LEU A 658 -28.66 20.76 -28.81
CA LEU A 658 -28.34 19.51 -28.13
C LEU A 658 -27.50 19.73 -26.86
N VAL A 659 -26.97 20.94 -26.65
CA VAL A 659 -26.25 21.31 -25.43
C VAL A 659 -27.21 21.32 -24.25
N GLU A 660 -26.83 20.61 -23.20
CA GLU A 660 -27.62 20.50 -21.97
C GLU A 660 -26.89 21.17 -20.81
N SER A 661 -27.63 21.81 -19.90
CA SER A 661 -27.02 22.39 -18.70
C SER A 661 -26.44 21.33 -17.76
N ASN A 662 -26.96 20.10 -17.77
CA ASN A 662 -26.49 18.97 -16.96
C ASN A 662 -26.54 17.66 -17.77
N PRO A 663 -25.53 17.39 -18.63
CA PRO A 663 -25.50 16.21 -19.51
C PRO A 663 -25.67 14.85 -18.81
N MET A 664 -25.15 14.74 -17.58
CA MET A 664 -25.27 13.51 -16.76
C MET A 664 -26.73 13.10 -16.51
N LEU A 665 -27.65 14.06 -16.44
CA LEU A 665 -29.07 13.83 -16.12
C LEU A 665 -30.00 14.09 -17.32
N GLY A 666 -29.44 14.30 -18.51
CA GLY A 666 -30.15 14.78 -19.69
C GLY A 666 -30.80 13.70 -20.57
N HIS A 667 -30.86 13.99 -21.88
CA HIS A 667 -31.48 13.16 -22.91
C HIS A 667 -30.52 12.09 -23.42
N ARG A 668 -30.42 11.01 -22.63
CA ARG A 668 -29.44 9.96 -22.80
C ARG A 668 -30.01 8.58 -22.41
N GLY A 669 -29.27 7.50 -22.66
CA GLY A 669 -29.67 6.13 -22.29
C GLY A 669 -31.07 5.72 -22.77
N CYS A 670 -31.88 5.11 -21.90
CA CYS A 670 -33.24 4.68 -22.26
C CYS A 670 -34.13 5.80 -22.82
N ARG A 671 -33.95 7.04 -22.37
CA ARG A 671 -34.76 8.19 -22.82
C ARG A 671 -34.50 8.50 -24.30
N LEU A 672 -33.23 8.37 -24.71
CA LEU A 672 -32.82 8.53 -26.09
C LEU A 672 -33.40 7.41 -26.96
N ALA A 673 -33.32 6.16 -26.48
CA ALA A 673 -33.89 5.01 -27.17
C ALA A 673 -35.43 5.05 -27.26
N ILE A 674 -36.12 5.68 -26.31
CA ILE A 674 -37.59 5.86 -26.37
C ILE A 674 -37.96 6.90 -27.43
N THR A 675 -37.22 8.01 -27.52
CA THR A 675 -37.47 9.05 -28.53
C THR A 675 -37.04 8.64 -29.93
N TYR A 676 -35.99 7.82 -30.03
CA TYR A 676 -35.41 7.33 -31.28
C TYR A 676 -35.25 5.80 -31.23
N PRO A 677 -36.35 5.03 -31.31
CA PRO A 677 -36.34 3.57 -31.20
C PRO A 677 -35.43 2.88 -32.21
N GLU A 678 -35.27 3.47 -33.40
CA GLU A 678 -34.41 2.94 -34.47
C GLU A 678 -32.94 2.75 -34.05
N ILE A 679 -32.44 3.49 -33.04
CA ILE A 679 -31.10 3.29 -32.48
C ILE A 679 -31.02 1.94 -31.77
N ALA A 680 -31.98 1.67 -30.87
CA ALA A 680 -32.05 0.40 -30.15
C ALA A 680 -32.35 -0.78 -31.10
N GLU A 681 -33.17 -0.56 -32.13
CA GLU A 681 -33.41 -1.55 -33.18
C GLU A 681 -32.12 -1.92 -33.91
N MET A 682 -31.32 -0.94 -34.35
CA MET A 682 -30.07 -1.19 -35.06
C MET A 682 -29.06 -1.94 -34.19
N GLN A 683 -28.86 -1.51 -32.94
CA GLN A 683 -27.92 -2.17 -32.03
C GLN A 683 -28.37 -3.61 -31.73
N THR A 684 -29.66 -3.82 -31.46
CA THR A 684 -30.21 -5.17 -31.24
C THR A 684 -29.99 -6.05 -32.48
N GLU A 685 -30.25 -5.51 -33.67
CA GLU A 685 -30.05 -6.25 -34.91
C GLU A 685 -28.58 -6.60 -35.13
N ALA A 686 -27.63 -5.71 -34.83
CA ALA A 686 -26.19 -5.98 -34.91
C ALA A 686 -25.75 -7.08 -33.92
N ILE A 687 -26.17 -6.98 -32.65
CA ILE A 687 -25.87 -7.95 -31.59
C ILE A 687 -26.39 -9.34 -31.97
N VAL A 688 -27.66 -9.45 -32.34
CA VAL A 688 -28.30 -10.72 -32.62
C VAL A 688 -27.82 -11.30 -33.95
N SER A 689 -27.58 -10.47 -34.97
CA SER A 689 -26.99 -10.94 -36.24
C SER A 689 -25.61 -11.54 -36.02
N ALA A 690 -24.76 -10.88 -35.22
CA ALA A 690 -23.43 -11.39 -34.87
C ALA A 690 -23.52 -12.76 -34.18
N ALA A 691 -24.38 -12.89 -33.16
CA ALA A 691 -24.58 -14.16 -32.47
C ALA A 691 -25.12 -15.25 -33.42
N CYS A 692 -26.10 -14.94 -34.27
CA CYS A 692 -26.63 -15.89 -35.26
C CYS A 692 -25.58 -16.37 -36.27
N THR A 693 -24.67 -15.48 -36.73
CA THR A 693 -23.54 -15.85 -37.59
C THR A 693 -22.67 -16.89 -36.88
N LEU A 694 -22.29 -16.64 -35.63
CA LEU A 694 -21.40 -17.53 -34.88
C LEU A 694 -22.06 -18.88 -34.51
N VAL A 695 -23.37 -18.90 -34.26
CA VAL A 695 -24.12 -20.16 -34.09
C VAL A 695 -24.01 -21.03 -35.35
N LYS A 696 -24.09 -20.42 -36.54
CA LYS A 696 -23.91 -21.15 -37.82
C LYS A 696 -22.47 -21.63 -38.02
N GLU A 697 -21.49 -20.96 -37.42
CA GLU A 697 -20.08 -21.38 -37.38
C GLU A 697 -19.83 -22.49 -36.34
N GLY A 698 -20.83 -22.85 -35.51
CA GLY A 698 -20.74 -23.92 -34.52
C GLY A 698 -20.33 -23.45 -33.11
N LEU A 699 -20.31 -22.15 -32.86
CA LEU A 699 -20.07 -21.57 -31.54
C LEU A 699 -21.37 -21.42 -30.74
N THR A 700 -21.25 -21.14 -29.45
CA THR A 700 -22.34 -21.01 -28.47
C THR A 700 -22.34 -19.61 -27.82
N PRO A 701 -22.60 -18.54 -28.59
CA PRO A 701 -22.68 -17.18 -28.04
C PRO A 701 -23.85 -17.05 -27.07
N LYS A 702 -23.66 -16.29 -25.98
CA LYS A 702 -24.69 -16.00 -24.96
C LYS A 702 -24.84 -14.48 -24.77
N PRO A 703 -25.45 -13.77 -25.72
CA PRO A 703 -25.70 -12.34 -25.58
C PRO A 703 -26.66 -12.06 -24.42
N GLU A 704 -26.47 -10.94 -23.72
CA GLU A 704 -27.42 -10.38 -22.76
C GLU A 704 -27.57 -8.89 -23.05
N ILE A 705 -28.77 -8.42 -23.40
CA ILE A 705 -28.97 -7.01 -23.80
C ILE A 705 -29.41 -6.16 -22.61
N MET A 706 -28.59 -5.16 -22.25
CA MET A 706 -28.83 -4.26 -21.12
C MET A 706 -29.25 -2.85 -21.58
N ILE A 707 -30.37 -2.37 -21.03
CA ILE A 707 -30.91 -1.04 -21.28
C ILE A 707 -30.41 -0.08 -20.17
N PRO A 708 -29.68 1.00 -20.51
CA PRO A 708 -29.13 1.92 -19.52
C PRO A 708 -30.16 2.91 -18.95
N LEU A 709 -29.88 3.40 -17.74
CA LEU A 709 -30.52 4.57 -17.13
C LEU A 709 -32.04 4.51 -16.92
N VAL A 710 -32.60 3.30 -16.75
CA VAL A 710 -34.03 3.09 -16.45
C VAL A 710 -34.37 3.61 -15.06
N GLY A 711 -35.39 4.46 -14.95
CA GLY A 711 -35.96 4.92 -13.68
C GLY A 711 -37.35 4.34 -13.38
N LEU A 712 -38.10 3.95 -14.41
CA LEU A 712 -39.48 3.46 -14.31
C LEU A 712 -39.66 2.10 -15.01
N ALA A 713 -40.57 1.27 -14.48
CA ALA A 713 -40.88 -0.03 -15.08
C ALA A 713 -41.42 0.09 -16.52
N ASP A 714 -42.17 1.15 -16.83
CA ASP A 714 -42.69 1.39 -18.17
C ASP A 714 -41.61 1.75 -19.19
N GLU A 715 -40.55 2.47 -18.80
CA GLU A 715 -39.42 2.78 -19.69
C GLU A 715 -38.75 1.47 -20.16
N LEU A 716 -38.51 0.55 -19.22
CA LEU A 716 -37.98 -0.77 -19.53
C LEU A 716 -38.94 -1.60 -20.39
N ARG A 717 -40.24 -1.59 -20.07
CA ARG A 717 -41.23 -2.36 -20.81
C ARG A 717 -41.29 -1.94 -22.28
N ILE A 718 -41.35 -0.63 -22.55
CA ILE A 718 -41.40 -0.08 -23.91
C ILE A 718 -40.18 -0.52 -24.72
N LEU A 719 -38.98 -0.39 -24.16
CA LEU A 719 -37.75 -0.74 -24.85
C LEU A 719 -37.56 -2.25 -24.99
N ARG A 720 -37.97 -3.04 -23.99
CA ARG A 720 -37.95 -4.51 -24.08
C ARG A 720 -38.83 -5.00 -25.22
N GLU A 721 -40.01 -4.43 -25.41
CA GLU A 721 -40.89 -4.77 -26.54
C GLU A 721 -40.20 -4.50 -27.89
N VAL A 722 -39.43 -3.41 -28.02
CA VAL A 722 -38.64 -3.09 -29.22
C VAL A 722 -37.51 -4.11 -29.42
N VAL A 723 -36.72 -4.38 -28.38
CA VAL A 723 -35.58 -5.32 -28.42
C VAL A 723 -36.06 -6.73 -28.78
N CYS A 724 -37.03 -7.29 -28.04
CA CYS A 724 -37.53 -8.64 -28.30
C CYS A 724 -38.09 -8.79 -29.71
N ARG A 725 -38.89 -7.81 -30.18
CA ARG A 725 -39.45 -7.84 -31.54
C ARG A 725 -38.37 -7.89 -32.62
N VAL A 726 -37.28 -7.14 -32.46
CA VAL A 726 -36.17 -7.13 -33.42
C VAL A 726 -35.36 -8.42 -33.32
N ALA A 727 -35.02 -8.85 -32.11
CA ALA A 727 -34.24 -10.06 -31.87
C ALA A 727 -34.95 -11.30 -32.41
N ASP A 728 -36.24 -11.51 -32.06
CA ASP A 728 -37.03 -12.65 -32.51
C ASP A 728 -37.13 -12.70 -34.05
N ARG A 729 -37.32 -11.55 -34.69
CA ARG A 729 -37.33 -11.44 -36.16
C ARG A 729 -36.01 -11.89 -36.77
N VAL A 730 -34.88 -11.41 -36.26
CA VAL A 730 -33.54 -11.73 -36.79
C VAL A 730 -33.21 -13.21 -36.57
N ILE A 731 -33.59 -13.78 -35.42
CA ILE A 731 -33.40 -15.20 -35.12
C ILE A 731 -34.23 -16.08 -36.07
N GLU A 732 -35.50 -15.71 -36.30
CA GLU A 732 -36.38 -16.43 -37.25
C GLU A 732 -35.84 -16.34 -38.68
N GLU A 733 -35.42 -15.15 -39.13
CA GLU A 733 -34.80 -14.94 -40.45
C GLU A 733 -33.49 -15.74 -40.61
N ALA A 734 -32.70 -15.87 -39.53
CA ALA A 734 -31.46 -16.62 -39.54
C ALA A 734 -31.67 -18.14 -39.48
N GLY A 735 -32.81 -18.61 -38.96
CA GLY A 735 -33.14 -20.03 -38.84
C GLY A 735 -32.28 -20.79 -37.82
N VAL A 736 -31.91 -20.14 -36.72
CA VAL A 736 -31.10 -20.72 -35.63
C VAL A 736 -31.84 -20.65 -34.29
N GLU A 737 -31.44 -21.48 -33.33
CA GLU A 737 -31.86 -21.33 -31.93
C GLU A 737 -30.81 -20.49 -31.20
N LEU A 738 -31.24 -19.40 -30.55
CA LEU A 738 -30.38 -18.49 -29.80
C LEU A 738 -31.16 -17.95 -28.59
N ASP A 739 -30.60 -18.12 -27.40
CA ASP A 739 -31.06 -17.46 -26.18
C ASP A 739 -30.35 -16.11 -26.02
N TYR A 740 -31.07 -15.05 -25.63
CA TYR A 740 -30.56 -13.67 -25.55
C TYR A 740 -31.16 -12.82 -24.42
#